data_AF-A0AAV7K2P6-F1
#
_entry.id   AF-A0AAV7K2P6-F1
#
_cell.length_a   1.000
_cell.length_b   1.000
_cell.length_c   1.000
_cell.angle_alpha   90.00
_cell.angle_beta   90.00
_cell.angle_gamma   90.00
#
_symmetry.space_group_name_H-M   'P 1'
#
loop_
_entity.id
_entity.type
_entity.pdbx_description
1 polymer ?
#
loop_
_entity_poly.entity_id
_entity_poly.type
_entity_poly.pdbx_seq_one_letter_code
_entity_poly.pdbx_strand_id
1 'polypeptide(L)'
;MYLMSHRGRGDSPYQRGRGRYPRRPGIGAGYRGHGPPRNPKREREFEKRVFSEEVQQEVDNLFNKKFSFDPNPKDNPRYLLPSADLLFSGEHFTLEKLASLKLELNIVKDKLNDKDPELWHDHTRRTNKAGLIVKNIRRQYHVEMCTQAWAKFHEILCMFPSICNTNTDDAFYSVHLCEAPGGFIGSLNHYIRARTSTKPWKWRGLTLNPYNESNDLGEMVDDDRFILETIEKWSFGLDNTGNVMRWKNILSLERQVKEETTRVDLVSADGSRDCQDNPNQQELRVSQLHYCESMAAMRLLSPGGSFILKLFTLFESQTLCLLYLLACSFGQLHLFKPSTSKAGNSEVYLVCLKFHGIDTFSEWHLQKLESAYTLQDHDKSIFPLSSLSSDFITSAKQAAEIFSGYQRDQIESNLRLFTVFTKPQQQFLSDVQLFAVESYDKRCSMKYIQDSLRILPDLFLDGIKLSVMALLRPDSKCSRQKNQDSLNDRRKQKLMSWHELHEIPTTSDESISNTIKRPRLEESGDYSEVSKSLLRSMGHQEGEGLGPSGEGRSEPVIPQTQQWGMGLGYEQGTISSEDTEEDIRWLKMGDSKSEMRSLFGDALHSVLNSRFCYCDTLQEMTEARSSAKVLLFTNREPMIHRCARDYPFYAFHLLSPPHSIPVEGLALGEIDTLLNFSSKISQSVIESKEVVHFLDLSHDPSGFSDYLCWKLPSAQGYGIRRTEMSGAVSSGRDTTRTVSLLLEQPVDLLLDEDLEQIYKECLSHSQVDLVIGDCACEPGSLMVYLRGHEEKRARQYFLVQIIIALHCLKKGGVFICRIYDIMTRATAGLIYFLHTVFSDICIVKPALSEPLSSERYLFCKGLQDVNRCKLFLLQELNKDINKTKESDPSKDILEIYPVHRLFQKEFFQFITLSNERLSKNRLEAIKQIERLFYLEGGRETFRPSDLTAVCKIALERAQIPLIL
;
A
#
# COMPACT_ATOMS: atom_id res chain seq x y z
N MET A 1 -49.44 42.29 -24.56
CA MET A 1 -50.70 41.60 -24.91
C MET A 1 -50.87 40.45 -23.93
N TYR A 2 -51.76 40.65 -22.93
CA TYR A 2 -52.98 39.85 -22.70
C TYR A 2 -52.66 38.43 -22.21
N LEU A 3 -53.10 37.89 -21.07
CA LEU A 3 -54.00 38.22 -19.94
C LEU A 3 -53.66 37.15 -18.86
N MET A 4 -53.57 37.45 -17.55
CA MET A 4 -54.64 37.26 -16.54
C MET A 4 -55.28 35.84 -16.53
N SER A 5 -55.56 35.15 -15.43
CA SER A 5 -55.78 35.55 -14.03
C SER A 5 -56.15 34.33 -13.14
N HIS A 6 -55.88 34.47 -11.83
CA HIS A 6 -56.74 34.07 -10.67
C HIS A 6 -56.84 32.58 -10.29
N ARG A 7 -57.10 32.19 -9.03
CA ARG A 7 -56.89 32.68 -7.63
C ARG A 7 -57.60 31.64 -6.74
N GLY A 8 -57.09 31.36 -5.54
CA GLY A 8 -57.80 30.68 -4.43
C GLY A 8 -56.94 29.59 -3.80
N ARG A 9 -56.17 29.81 -2.72
CA ARG A 9 -56.49 30.02 -1.28
C ARG A 9 -57.31 28.89 -0.64
N GLY A 10 -56.70 28.24 0.36
CA GLY A 10 -57.34 27.29 1.29
C GLY A 10 -56.33 26.47 2.11
N ASP A 11 -55.73 27.12 3.10
CA ASP A 11 -55.16 26.68 4.40
C ASP A 11 -54.57 25.26 4.67
N SER A 12 -53.38 25.32 5.29
CA SER A 12 -52.51 24.40 6.10
C SER A 12 -53.23 23.51 7.16
N PRO A 13 -52.59 22.56 7.94
CA PRO A 13 -51.18 22.11 8.04
C PRO A 13 -50.91 20.57 8.13
N TYR A 14 -49.62 20.20 7.96
CA TYR A 14 -48.87 19.04 8.54
C TYR A 14 -49.47 17.60 8.55
N GLN A 15 -48.82 16.64 7.88
CA GLN A 15 -48.02 15.55 8.52
C GLN A 15 -47.39 14.59 7.50
N ARG A 16 -46.25 14.00 7.91
CA ARG A 16 -45.31 13.15 7.17
C ARG A 16 -45.87 11.76 6.82
N GLY A 17 -45.44 11.17 5.69
CA GLY A 17 -45.64 9.73 5.45
C GLY A 17 -45.09 9.14 4.15
N ARG A 18 -43.85 8.64 4.22
CA ARG A 18 -43.28 7.46 3.52
C ARG A 18 -43.29 7.40 1.98
N GLY A 19 -42.10 7.60 1.40
CA GLY A 19 -41.79 7.32 0.00
C GLY A 19 -41.62 5.83 -0.29
N ARG A 20 -42.21 5.39 -1.42
CA ARG A 20 -41.85 4.17 -2.15
C ARG A 20 -40.76 4.53 -3.16
N TYR A 21 -39.64 3.81 -3.13
CA TYR A 21 -38.60 3.85 -4.16
C TYR A 21 -39.08 3.12 -5.43
N PRO A 22 -38.92 3.69 -6.64
CA PRO A 22 -38.87 2.90 -7.86
C PRO A 22 -37.42 2.54 -8.22
N ARG A 23 -37.23 1.27 -8.56
CA ARG A 23 -36.01 0.67 -9.13
C ARG A 23 -35.54 1.44 -10.38
N ARG A 24 -34.22 1.56 -10.58
CA ARG A 24 -33.60 1.98 -11.86
C ARG A 24 -32.81 0.83 -12.49
N PRO A 25 -32.80 0.69 -13.84
CA PRO A 25 -32.03 -0.33 -14.55
C PRO A 25 -30.55 0.06 -14.70
N GLY A 26 -29.73 -0.94 -15.04
CA GLY A 26 -28.27 -0.96 -14.94
C GLY A 26 -27.50 0.17 -15.62
N ILE A 27 -26.37 0.51 -15.01
CA ILE A 27 -25.37 1.43 -15.54
C ILE A 27 -23.99 0.89 -15.13
N GLY A 28 -23.19 0.49 -16.12
CA GLY A 28 -21.75 0.36 -15.96
C GLY A 28 -21.13 1.74 -15.74
N ALA A 29 -20.85 2.07 -14.48
CA ALA A 29 -20.08 3.24 -14.07
C ALA A 29 -19.82 3.14 -12.56
N GLY A 30 -18.73 2.49 -12.19
CA GLY A 30 -18.37 2.27 -10.79
C GLY A 30 -17.65 3.43 -10.11
N TYR A 31 -17.41 4.59 -10.76
CA TYR A 31 -16.70 5.73 -10.15
C TYR A 31 -17.16 7.05 -10.80
N ARG A 32 -18.34 7.56 -10.41
CA ARG A 32 -18.76 8.92 -10.80
C ARG A 32 -19.16 9.71 -9.56
N GLY A 33 -18.17 10.33 -8.93
CA GLY A 33 -18.42 11.44 -8.03
C GLY A 33 -18.90 12.62 -8.86
N HIS A 34 -20.20 12.93 -8.81
CA HIS A 34 -20.65 14.24 -9.26
C HIS A 34 -20.00 15.28 -8.34
N GLY A 35 -19.19 16.17 -8.91
CA GLY A 35 -18.65 17.32 -8.19
C GLY A 35 -19.77 18.12 -7.50
N PRO A 36 -19.45 18.89 -6.45
CA PRO A 36 -20.45 19.66 -5.72
C PRO A 36 -21.29 20.51 -6.69
N PRO A 37 -22.61 20.61 -6.48
CA PRO A 37 -23.49 21.31 -7.41
C PRO A 37 -23.02 22.74 -7.61
N ARG A 38 -22.93 23.12 -8.90
CA ARG A 38 -22.70 24.49 -9.36
C ARG A 38 -23.64 25.40 -8.56
N ASN A 39 -23.09 26.38 -7.84
CA ASN A 39 -23.89 27.46 -7.29
C ASN A 39 -23.61 28.71 -8.12
N PRO A 40 -24.40 28.98 -9.19
CA PRO A 40 -24.13 30.08 -10.11
C PRO A 40 -24.39 31.46 -9.49
N LYS A 41 -24.78 31.53 -8.21
CA LYS A 41 -25.25 32.73 -7.52
C LYS A 41 -24.35 33.20 -6.37
N ARG A 42 -23.05 32.90 -6.43
CA ARG A 42 -22.06 33.54 -5.55
C ARG A 42 -20.83 33.99 -6.33
N GLU A 43 -21.04 34.76 -7.39
CA GLU A 43 -20.21 35.95 -7.55
C GLU A 43 -20.51 36.82 -6.33
N ARG A 44 -19.77 36.62 -5.23
CA ARG A 44 -19.68 37.71 -4.26
C ARG A 44 -18.97 38.80 -5.05
N GLU A 45 -19.69 39.87 -5.37
CA GLU A 45 -19.07 41.18 -5.50
C GLU A 45 -18.14 41.30 -4.28
N PHE A 46 -16.85 41.09 -4.48
CA PHE A 46 -15.88 41.55 -3.51
C PHE A 46 -16.02 43.07 -3.58
N GLU A 47 -16.76 43.65 -2.64
CA GLU A 47 -16.53 45.05 -2.27
C GLU A 47 -15.01 45.20 -2.22
N LYS A 48 -14.46 46.09 -3.06
CA LYS A 48 -13.01 46.31 -3.15
C LYS A 48 -12.51 46.62 -1.75
N ARG A 49 -12.00 45.61 -1.05
CA ARG A 49 -11.43 45.76 0.28
C ARG A 49 -10.16 46.55 0.09
N VAL A 50 -10.10 47.71 0.73
CA VAL A 50 -8.88 48.50 0.77
C VAL A 50 -8.00 47.88 1.85
N PHE A 51 -6.90 47.26 1.44
CA PHE A 51 -5.90 46.70 2.35
C PHE A 51 -4.87 47.78 2.70
N SER A 52 -4.37 47.77 3.93
CA SER A 52 -3.32 48.71 4.35
C SER A 52 -2.02 48.51 3.56
N GLU A 53 -1.18 49.54 3.48
CA GLU A 53 0.13 49.45 2.82
C GLU A 53 1.01 48.35 3.45
N GLU A 54 0.93 48.17 4.77
CA GLU A 54 1.63 47.10 5.49
C GLU A 54 1.20 45.70 5.00
N VAL A 55 -0.10 45.47 4.80
CA VAL A 55 -0.61 44.20 4.27
C VAL A 55 -0.13 43.97 2.84
N GLN A 56 -0.14 45.03 2.02
CA GLN A 56 0.32 44.96 0.64
C GLN A 56 1.81 44.61 0.55
N GLN A 57 2.64 45.30 1.34
CA GLN A 57 4.08 45.04 1.41
C GLN A 57 4.38 43.62 1.90
N GLU A 58 3.64 43.12 2.88
CA GLU A 58 3.81 41.76 3.40
C GLU A 58 3.49 40.70 2.33
N VAL A 59 2.43 40.92 1.54
CA VAL A 59 2.08 40.03 0.42
C VAL A 59 3.09 40.14 -0.72
N ASP A 60 3.59 41.32 -1.04
CA ASP A 60 4.64 41.47 -2.06
C ASP A 60 5.94 40.75 -1.64
N ASN A 61 6.33 40.85 -0.37
CA ASN A 61 7.46 40.10 0.19
C ASN A 61 7.23 38.59 0.13
N LEU A 62 5.97 38.14 0.24
CA LEU A 62 5.60 36.74 0.16
C LEU A 62 5.81 36.16 -1.25
N PHE A 63 5.50 36.93 -2.31
CA PHE A 63 5.57 36.48 -3.71
C PHE A 63 6.93 36.72 -4.40
N ASN A 64 7.78 37.58 -3.84
CA ASN A 64 9.04 38.00 -4.49
C ASN A 64 10.29 37.27 -3.97
N LYS A 65 10.14 36.10 -3.34
CA LYS A 65 11.26 35.29 -2.81
C LYS A 65 12.01 34.56 -3.93
N LYS A 66 12.83 35.29 -4.67
CA LYS A 66 13.66 34.78 -5.77
C LYS A 66 15.09 35.27 -5.69
N PHE A 67 16.01 34.47 -6.22
CA PHE A 67 17.41 34.83 -6.44
C PHE A 67 17.81 34.34 -7.84
N SER A 68 18.56 35.14 -8.58
CA SER A 68 19.03 34.77 -9.93
C SER A 68 20.54 34.74 -9.94
N PHE A 69 21.12 33.64 -10.42
CA PHE A 69 22.53 33.61 -10.74
C PHE A 69 22.77 34.41 -12.02
N ASP A 70 24.01 34.87 -12.21
CA ASP A 70 24.35 35.57 -13.43
C ASP A 70 24.13 34.65 -14.65
N PRO A 71 23.51 35.16 -15.74
CA PRO A 71 23.29 34.35 -16.93
C PRO A 71 24.58 33.79 -17.49
N ASN A 72 24.50 32.60 -18.08
CA ASN A 72 25.64 31.91 -18.69
C ASN A 72 25.36 31.61 -20.17
N PRO A 73 25.41 32.59 -21.08
CA PRO A 73 25.06 32.37 -22.49
C PRO A 73 25.98 31.37 -23.17
N LYS A 74 25.43 30.52 -24.05
CA LYS A 74 26.18 29.51 -24.81
C LYS A 74 27.36 30.09 -25.61
N ASP A 75 27.20 31.28 -26.19
CA ASP A 75 28.22 31.89 -27.06
C ASP A 75 29.34 32.60 -26.28
N ASN A 76 29.10 32.98 -25.02
CA ASN A 76 30.09 33.64 -24.16
C ASN A 76 29.88 33.20 -22.70
N PRO A 77 30.32 31.98 -22.35
CA PRO A 77 30.04 31.38 -21.06
C PRO A 77 30.89 32.03 -19.96
N ARG A 78 30.20 32.52 -18.92
CA ARG A 78 30.79 32.99 -17.65
C ARG A 78 31.16 31.83 -16.72
N TYR A 79 30.36 30.78 -16.71
CA TYR A 79 30.64 29.56 -15.95
C TYR A 79 31.09 28.47 -16.93
N LEU A 80 32.32 28.01 -16.75
CA LEU A 80 32.96 27.01 -17.59
C LEU A 80 32.90 25.65 -16.90
N LEU A 81 32.50 24.64 -17.68
CA LEU A 81 32.56 23.25 -17.24
C LEU A 81 34.04 22.86 -16.99
N PRO A 82 34.42 22.47 -15.76
CA PRO A 82 35.78 22.03 -15.47
C PRO A 82 36.15 20.77 -16.27
N SER A 83 37.46 20.55 -16.49
CA SER A 83 37.94 19.33 -17.16
C SER A 83 37.38 18.07 -16.49
N ALA A 84 36.96 17.09 -17.30
CA ALA A 84 36.48 15.81 -16.80
C ALA A 84 37.48 15.07 -15.90
N ASP A 85 38.79 15.33 -16.00
CA ASP A 85 39.76 14.74 -15.08
C ASP A 85 39.58 15.18 -13.63
N LEU A 86 38.99 16.36 -13.40
CA LEU A 86 38.68 16.91 -12.09
C LEU A 86 37.34 16.40 -11.52
N LEU A 87 36.51 15.74 -12.34
CA LEU A 87 35.27 15.13 -11.84
C LEU A 87 35.59 14.04 -10.82
N PHE A 88 34.99 14.17 -9.62
CA PHE A 88 35.16 13.23 -8.51
C PHE A 88 36.61 13.03 -8.05
N SER A 89 37.48 14.02 -8.28
CA SER A 89 38.91 13.95 -7.90
C SER A 89 39.21 14.52 -6.51
N GLY A 90 38.27 15.25 -5.91
CA GLY A 90 38.47 15.96 -4.64
C GLY A 90 37.53 15.48 -3.53
N GLU A 91 37.93 15.70 -2.28
CA GLU A 91 37.06 15.45 -1.13
C GLU A 91 35.88 16.43 -1.10
N HIS A 92 34.85 16.07 -0.34
CA HIS A 92 33.86 17.05 0.08
C HIS A 92 34.50 18.19 0.86
N PHE A 93 34.03 19.41 0.60
CA PHE A 93 34.56 20.61 1.22
C PHE A 93 33.45 21.35 1.97
N THR A 94 33.86 22.21 2.91
CA THR A 94 32.95 23.06 3.65
C THR A 94 33.41 24.51 3.51
N LEU A 95 32.49 25.41 3.18
CA LEU A 95 32.75 26.84 3.17
C LEU A 95 32.35 27.42 4.53
N GLU A 96 33.27 28.12 5.19
CA GLU A 96 33.10 28.64 6.55
C GLU A 96 31.78 29.43 6.74
N LYS A 97 31.48 30.37 5.83
CA LYS A 97 30.22 31.13 5.86
C LYS A 97 28.98 30.24 5.76
N LEU A 98 29.00 29.20 4.93
CA LEU A 98 27.85 28.29 4.78
C LEU A 98 27.69 27.37 6.00
N ALA A 99 28.81 26.92 6.59
CA ALA A 99 28.79 26.15 7.84
C ALA A 99 28.19 26.98 8.99
N SER A 100 28.57 28.25 9.09
CA SER A 100 27.99 29.20 10.04
C SER A 100 26.48 29.39 9.83
N LEU A 101 26.02 29.60 8.59
CA LEU A 101 24.59 29.70 8.28
C LEU A 101 23.82 28.40 8.60
N LYS A 102 24.41 27.24 8.31
CA LYS A 102 23.84 25.92 8.66
C LYS A 102 23.66 25.79 10.16
N LEU A 103 24.68 26.16 10.95
CA LEU A 103 24.62 26.14 12.41
C LEU A 103 23.53 27.07 12.94
N GLU A 104 23.50 28.32 12.48
CA GLU A 104 22.49 29.30 12.87
C GLU A 104 21.06 28.83 12.58
N LEU A 105 20.81 28.29 11.38
CA LEU A 105 19.50 27.77 11.02
C LEU A 105 19.13 26.55 11.88
N ASN A 106 20.07 25.63 12.13
CA ASN A 106 19.81 24.45 12.95
C ASN A 106 19.49 24.83 14.40
N ILE A 107 20.17 25.82 14.99
CA ILE A 107 19.83 26.36 16.32
C ILE A 107 18.36 26.82 16.36
N VAL A 108 17.88 27.50 15.32
CA VAL A 108 16.49 27.96 15.25
C VAL A 108 15.51 26.80 15.04
N LYS A 109 15.85 25.81 14.21
CA LYS A 109 15.04 24.60 14.00
C LYS A 109 14.94 23.76 15.27
N ASP A 110 16.03 23.66 16.04
CA ASP A 110 16.08 22.85 17.26
C ASP A 110 15.13 23.39 18.35
N LYS A 111 14.75 24.68 18.31
CA LYS A 111 13.68 25.25 19.16
C LYS A 111 12.31 24.57 18.96
N LEU A 112 12.15 23.77 17.89
CA LEU A 112 10.93 23.04 17.57
C LEU A 112 10.93 21.60 18.11
N ASN A 113 12.05 21.09 18.62
CA ASN A 113 12.20 19.67 18.96
C ASN A 113 11.27 19.20 20.09
N ASP A 114 10.87 20.13 20.98
CA ASP A 114 9.95 19.89 22.12
C ASP A 114 8.49 20.24 21.81
N LYS A 115 8.17 20.62 20.56
CA LYS A 115 6.78 20.97 20.20
C LYS A 115 6.00 19.72 19.85
N ASP A 116 4.80 19.61 20.42
CA ASP A 116 3.79 18.65 19.99
C ASP A 116 3.55 18.81 18.48
N PRO A 117 3.79 17.77 17.65
CA PRO A 117 3.67 17.84 16.20
C PRO A 117 2.27 18.22 15.71
N GLU A 118 1.20 17.77 16.36
CA GLU A 118 -0.18 18.07 15.94
C GLU A 118 -0.54 19.52 16.24
N LEU A 119 -0.32 19.98 17.47
CA LEU A 119 -0.59 21.37 17.88
C LEU A 119 0.26 22.37 17.08
N TRP A 120 1.53 22.04 16.86
CA TRP A 120 2.42 22.87 16.05
C TRP A 120 1.98 22.89 14.58
N HIS A 121 1.57 21.74 14.02
CA HIS A 121 1.07 21.68 12.66
C HIS A 121 -0.23 22.48 12.50
N ASP A 122 -1.13 22.40 13.47
CA ASP A 122 -2.39 23.14 13.50
C ASP A 122 -2.16 24.65 13.62
N HIS A 123 -1.22 25.06 14.46
CA HIS A 123 -0.79 26.46 14.56
C HIS A 123 -0.22 26.97 13.24
N THR A 124 0.80 26.31 12.71
CA THR A 124 1.49 26.73 11.47
C THR A 124 0.57 26.68 10.25
N ARG A 125 -0.45 25.82 10.24
CA ARG A 125 -1.53 25.82 9.24
C ARG A 125 -2.38 27.08 9.35
N ARG A 126 -2.77 27.49 10.56
CA ARG A 126 -3.58 28.70 10.80
C ARG A 126 -2.81 29.98 10.51
N THR A 127 -1.52 30.03 10.86
CA THR A 127 -0.66 31.21 10.67
C THR A 127 -0.04 31.31 9.27
N ASN A 128 -0.32 30.36 8.37
CA ASN A 128 0.19 30.40 7.01
C ASN A 128 -0.44 31.57 6.23
N LYS A 129 0.37 32.55 5.85
CA LYS A 129 -0.03 33.72 5.06
C LYS A 129 -0.63 33.34 3.69
N ALA A 130 -0.22 32.22 3.10
CA ALA A 130 -0.77 31.68 1.84
C ALA A 130 -1.87 30.62 2.06
N GLY A 131 -2.31 30.39 3.31
CA GLY A 131 -3.13 29.23 3.70
C GLY A 131 -4.51 29.15 3.03
N LEU A 132 -5.02 30.26 2.46
CA LEU A 132 -6.32 30.31 1.78
C LEU A 132 -6.24 30.08 0.27
N ILE A 133 -5.05 30.16 -0.35
CA ILE A 133 -4.88 30.13 -1.81
C ILE A 133 -5.39 28.83 -2.42
N VAL A 134 -4.89 27.66 -1.98
CA VAL A 134 -5.32 26.35 -2.52
C VAL A 134 -6.81 26.11 -2.32
N LYS A 135 -7.35 26.55 -1.18
CA LYS A 135 -8.78 26.44 -0.88
C LYS A 135 -9.60 27.32 -1.83
N ASN A 136 -9.11 28.50 -2.17
CA ASN A 136 -9.73 29.38 -3.14
C ASN A 136 -9.70 28.78 -4.55
N ILE A 137 -8.53 28.30 -4.99
CA ILE A 137 -8.35 27.69 -6.32
C ILE A 137 -9.35 26.54 -6.53
N ARG A 138 -9.43 25.60 -5.57
CA ARG A 138 -10.35 24.47 -5.64
C ARG A 138 -11.82 24.92 -5.75
N ARG A 139 -12.20 25.98 -5.02
CA ARG A 139 -13.58 26.46 -4.94
C ARG A 139 -14.01 27.30 -6.14
N GLN A 140 -13.12 28.13 -6.67
CA GLN A 140 -13.46 29.08 -7.74
C GLN A 140 -13.21 28.49 -9.13
N TYR A 141 -12.11 27.73 -9.29
CA TYR A 141 -11.66 27.30 -10.61
C TYR A 141 -11.87 25.82 -10.90
N HIS A 142 -12.21 25.01 -9.89
CA HIS A 142 -12.45 23.57 -10.05
C HIS A 142 -11.34 22.86 -10.86
N VAL A 143 -10.08 23.16 -10.49
CA VAL A 143 -8.91 22.57 -11.16
C VAL A 143 -8.70 21.13 -10.71
N GLU A 144 -8.28 20.29 -11.65
CA GLU A 144 -7.93 18.89 -11.41
C GLU A 144 -6.61 18.78 -10.64
N MET A 145 -6.52 17.81 -9.73
CA MET A 145 -5.35 17.54 -8.90
C MET A 145 -4.88 18.76 -8.08
N CYS A 146 -5.82 19.56 -7.56
CA CYS A 146 -5.58 20.80 -6.82
C CYS A 146 -4.85 20.60 -5.46
N THR A 147 -3.61 20.16 -5.49
CA THR A 147 -2.75 19.95 -4.32
C THR A 147 -1.95 21.22 -3.97
N GLN A 148 -1.18 21.19 -2.88
CA GLN A 148 -0.21 22.25 -2.60
C GLN A 148 0.89 22.30 -3.67
N ALA A 149 1.32 21.13 -4.18
CA ALA A 149 2.30 21.02 -5.25
C ALA A 149 1.80 21.68 -6.55
N TRP A 150 0.52 21.46 -6.88
CA TRP A 150 -0.15 22.13 -8.00
C TRP A 150 0.00 23.65 -7.94
N ALA A 151 -0.27 24.26 -6.79
CA ALA A 151 -0.25 25.72 -6.63
C ALA A 151 1.18 26.30 -6.66
N LYS A 152 2.16 25.57 -6.11
CA LYS A 152 3.59 25.92 -6.21
C LYS A 152 4.04 25.93 -7.66
N PHE A 153 3.71 24.88 -8.41
CA PHE A 153 4.09 24.77 -9.81
C PHE A 153 3.42 25.80 -10.69
N HIS A 154 2.13 26.06 -10.45
CA HIS A 154 1.40 27.06 -11.20
C HIS A 154 2.01 28.45 -11.01
N GLU A 155 2.43 28.76 -9.78
CA GLU A 155 3.14 30.00 -9.44
C GLU A 155 4.50 30.10 -10.14
N ILE A 156 5.26 28.99 -10.21
CA ILE A 156 6.50 28.89 -11.00
C ILE A 156 6.24 29.19 -12.48
N LEU A 157 5.25 28.54 -13.10
CA LEU A 157 4.92 28.74 -14.52
C LEU A 157 4.47 30.18 -14.82
N CYS A 158 3.81 30.85 -13.87
CA CYS A 158 3.40 32.24 -14.03
C CYS A 158 4.57 33.22 -13.83
N MET A 159 5.50 32.92 -12.93
CA MET A 159 6.71 33.72 -12.72
C MET A 159 7.71 33.58 -13.88
N PHE A 160 7.79 32.39 -14.48
CA PHE A 160 8.73 32.05 -15.55
C PHE A 160 8.01 31.56 -16.81
N PRO A 161 7.26 32.42 -17.51
CA PRO A 161 6.44 32.01 -18.67
C PRO A 161 7.26 31.45 -19.84
N SER A 162 8.57 31.74 -19.90
CA SER A 162 9.51 31.16 -20.87
C SER A 162 9.57 29.63 -20.83
N ILE A 163 9.16 29.00 -19.72
CA ILE A 163 9.09 27.53 -19.61
C ILE A 163 8.18 26.92 -20.70
N CYS A 164 7.04 27.58 -21.00
CA CYS A 164 6.03 27.05 -21.93
C CYS A 164 6.00 27.80 -23.27
N ASN A 165 6.64 28.97 -23.36
CA ASN A 165 6.69 29.81 -24.57
C ASN A 165 7.76 29.31 -25.55
N THR A 166 7.51 28.14 -26.14
CA THR A 166 8.24 27.67 -27.31
C THR A 166 7.62 28.31 -28.55
N ASN A 167 8.41 29.02 -29.36
CA ASN A 167 7.98 29.72 -30.59
C ASN A 167 7.58 28.75 -31.74
N THR A 168 7.17 27.53 -31.41
CA THR A 168 6.91 26.46 -32.37
C THR A 168 5.46 26.02 -32.26
N ASP A 169 4.81 25.82 -33.41
CA ASP A 169 3.47 25.21 -33.50
C ASP A 169 3.47 23.73 -33.09
N ASP A 170 4.65 23.15 -32.86
CA ASP A 170 4.86 21.78 -32.40
C ASP A 170 4.22 21.48 -31.04
N ALA A 171 3.93 20.19 -30.82
CA ALA A 171 3.43 19.69 -29.55
C ALA A 171 4.43 19.96 -28.42
N PHE A 172 3.95 20.52 -27.31
CA PHE A 172 4.73 20.64 -26.08
C PHE A 172 4.91 19.25 -25.47
N TYR A 173 6.13 18.90 -25.10
CA TYR A 173 6.41 17.61 -24.45
C TYR A 173 7.08 17.82 -23.10
N SER A 174 6.50 17.24 -22.04
CA SER A 174 7.05 17.30 -20.68
C SER A 174 7.30 15.94 -20.06
N VAL A 175 8.35 15.85 -19.25
CA VAL A 175 8.63 14.67 -18.41
C VAL A 175 8.64 15.10 -16.95
N HIS A 176 7.98 14.32 -16.09
CA HIS A 176 7.83 14.64 -14.67
C HIS A 176 8.40 13.50 -13.82
N LEU A 177 9.52 13.78 -13.15
CA LEU A 177 10.24 12.87 -12.27
C LEU A 177 9.75 13.03 -10.82
N CYS A 178 9.62 11.90 -10.11
CA CYS A 178 9.15 11.83 -8.73
C CYS A 178 7.80 12.54 -8.51
N GLU A 179 6.89 12.44 -9.48
CA GLU A 179 5.75 13.35 -9.61
C GLU A 179 4.48 12.94 -8.84
N ALA A 180 4.42 11.74 -8.26
CA ALA A 180 3.23 11.27 -7.55
C ALA A 180 2.76 12.31 -6.50
N PRO A 181 1.46 12.65 -6.45
CA PRO A 181 0.35 11.99 -7.15
C PRO A 181 -0.01 12.59 -8.52
N GLY A 182 0.71 13.61 -9.03
CA GLY A 182 0.42 14.28 -10.32
C GLY A 182 0.04 15.77 -10.23
N GLY A 183 0.48 16.46 -9.18
CA GLY A 183 0.12 17.86 -8.94
C GLY A 183 0.68 18.84 -9.99
N PHE A 184 1.93 18.68 -10.40
CA PHE A 184 2.54 19.51 -11.44
C PHE A 184 1.95 19.18 -12.81
N ILE A 185 1.67 17.91 -13.09
CA ILE A 185 1.01 17.48 -14.34
C ILE A 185 -0.36 18.16 -14.48
N GLY A 186 -1.21 18.09 -13.46
CA GLY A 186 -2.52 18.76 -13.47
C GLY A 186 -2.41 20.29 -13.58
N SER A 187 -1.38 20.87 -12.98
CA SER A 187 -1.11 22.31 -13.02
C SER A 187 -0.64 22.79 -14.39
N LEU A 188 0.23 22.00 -15.05
CA LEU A 188 0.71 22.26 -16.40
C LEU A 188 -0.43 22.18 -17.42
N ASN A 189 -1.27 21.16 -17.33
CA ASN A 189 -2.47 21.05 -18.18
C ASN A 189 -3.31 22.32 -18.06
N HIS A 190 -3.62 22.73 -16.83
CA HIS A 190 -4.42 23.91 -16.59
C HIS A 190 -3.76 25.18 -17.14
N TYR A 191 -2.46 25.36 -16.91
CA TYR A 191 -1.71 26.51 -17.40
C TYR A 191 -1.74 26.63 -18.93
N ILE A 192 -1.50 25.52 -19.64
CA ILE A 192 -1.51 25.47 -21.11
C ILE A 192 -2.92 25.76 -21.62
N ARG A 193 -3.94 25.05 -21.11
CA ARG A 193 -5.33 25.15 -21.58
C ARG A 193 -5.98 26.51 -21.29
N ALA A 194 -5.62 27.16 -20.18
CA ALA A 194 -6.11 28.49 -19.84
C ALA A 194 -5.56 29.61 -20.75
N ARG A 195 -4.46 29.35 -21.47
CA ARG A 195 -3.78 30.31 -22.34
C ARG A 195 -3.95 29.98 -23.82
N THR A 196 -4.02 28.70 -24.17
CA THR A 196 -4.19 28.22 -25.54
C THR A 196 -5.07 26.96 -25.54
N SER A 197 -6.08 26.89 -26.41
CA SER A 197 -6.86 25.66 -26.58
C SER A 197 -6.23 24.69 -27.59
N THR A 198 -5.36 25.19 -28.48
CA THR A 198 -4.90 24.47 -29.67
C THR A 198 -3.53 23.80 -29.53
N LYS A 199 -2.67 24.23 -28.58
CA LYS A 199 -1.33 23.65 -28.45
C LYS A 199 -1.44 22.16 -28.02
N PRO A 200 -0.94 21.20 -28.82
CA PRO A 200 -0.92 19.82 -28.39
C PRO A 200 0.06 19.67 -27.23
N TRP A 201 -0.28 18.84 -26.26
CA TRP A 201 0.58 18.54 -25.12
C TRP A 201 0.61 17.05 -24.87
N LYS A 202 1.82 16.50 -24.76
CA LYS A 202 2.09 15.12 -24.35
C LYS A 202 2.98 15.15 -23.11
N TRP A 203 2.84 14.14 -22.26
CA TRP A 203 3.64 14.02 -21.07
C TRP A 203 3.94 12.58 -20.71
N ARG A 204 5.05 12.39 -19.98
CA ARG A 204 5.44 11.14 -19.33
C ARG A 204 5.76 11.40 -17.86
N GLY A 205 5.30 10.50 -16.98
CA GLY A 205 5.61 10.54 -15.55
C GLY A 205 6.55 9.41 -15.15
N LEU A 206 7.41 9.63 -14.17
CA LEU A 206 8.17 8.60 -13.47
C LEU A 206 8.06 8.86 -11.97
N THR A 207 7.76 7.81 -11.20
CA THR A 207 7.71 7.85 -9.74
C THR A 207 7.82 6.43 -9.21
N LEU A 208 8.09 6.25 -7.92
CA LEU A 208 8.04 4.92 -7.29
C LEU A 208 6.68 4.27 -7.58
N ASN A 209 6.70 3.07 -8.15
CA ASN A 209 5.51 2.37 -8.59
C ASN A 209 4.67 1.94 -7.38
N PRO A 210 3.45 2.49 -7.19
CA PRO A 210 2.58 2.10 -6.07
C PRO A 210 2.02 0.67 -6.20
N TYR A 211 2.24 0.02 -7.34
CA TYR A 211 1.83 -1.36 -7.63
C TYR A 211 3.02 -2.32 -7.68
N ASN A 212 4.22 -1.90 -7.27
CA ASN A 212 5.34 -2.80 -7.09
C ASN A 212 5.49 -3.10 -5.60
N GLU A 213 5.28 -4.35 -5.22
CA GLU A 213 5.22 -4.83 -3.84
C GLU A 213 6.56 -4.71 -3.11
N SER A 214 7.67 -4.46 -3.81
CA SER A 214 8.99 -4.25 -3.20
C SER A 214 9.24 -2.81 -2.75
N ASN A 215 8.37 -1.86 -3.10
CA ASN A 215 8.54 -0.46 -2.69
C ASN A 215 8.06 -0.25 -1.25
N ASP A 216 8.72 0.63 -0.51
CA ASP A 216 8.30 0.98 0.85
C ASP A 216 7.13 2.00 0.81
N LEU A 217 6.04 1.73 1.53
CA LEU A 217 4.91 2.67 1.69
C LEU A 217 5.33 3.99 2.36
N GLY A 218 6.36 3.97 3.20
CA GLY A 218 6.92 5.15 3.84
C GLY A 218 7.51 6.15 2.83
N GLU A 219 8.15 5.62 1.79
CA GLU A 219 8.81 6.41 0.75
C GLU A 219 7.83 6.85 -0.38
N MET A 220 6.64 6.26 -0.46
CA MET A 220 5.66 6.53 -1.53
C MET A 220 4.51 7.44 -1.12
N VAL A 221 3.95 8.17 -2.10
CA VAL A 221 2.67 8.87 -1.93
C VAL A 221 1.51 7.88 -2.06
N ASP A 222 0.61 7.89 -1.08
CA ASP A 222 -0.47 6.90 -1.02
C ASP A 222 -1.57 7.12 -2.08
N ASP A 223 -1.84 8.36 -2.48
CA ASP A 223 -2.85 8.69 -3.50
C ASP A 223 -2.36 8.32 -4.90
N ASP A 224 -2.87 7.20 -5.41
CA ASP A 224 -2.50 6.59 -6.68
C ASP A 224 -3.61 6.67 -7.74
N ARG A 225 -4.73 7.33 -7.45
CA ARG A 225 -5.91 7.35 -8.36
C ARG A 225 -5.60 7.97 -9.71
N PHE A 226 -4.87 9.09 -9.72
CA PHE A 226 -4.46 9.72 -10.97
C PHE A 226 -3.49 8.84 -11.75
N ILE A 227 -2.61 8.10 -11.06
CA ILE A 227 -1.66 7.15 -11.66
C ILE A 227 -2.42 5.99 -12.31
N LEU A 228 -3.38 5.40 -11.61
CA LEU A 228 -4.18 4.28 -12.10
C LEU A 228 -4.93 4.61 -13.41
N GLU A 229 -5.55 5.79 -13.46
CA GLU A 229 -6.36 6.26 -14.58
C GLU A 229 -5.53 6.77 -15.76
N THR A 230 -4.21 6.96 -15.56
CA THR A 230 -3.27 7.41 -16.59
C THR A 230 -2.08 6.46 -16.72
N ILE A 231 -2.22 5.19 -16.32
CA ILE A 231 -1.12 4.25 -16.07
C ILE A 231 -0.19 4.11 -17.27
N GLU A 232 -0.74 4.19 -18.49
CA GLU A 232 0.00 4.13 -19.75
C GLU A 232 0.92 5.33 -19.99
N LYS A 233 0.76 6.43 -19.25
CA LYS A 233 1.64 7.62 -19.26
C LYS A 233 2.78 7.54 -18.23
N TRP A 234 2.74 6.56 -17.33
CA TRP A 234 3.78 6.37 -16.32
C TRP A 234 4.83 5.37 -16.79
N SER A 235 6.10 5.69 -16.54
CA SER A 235 7.24 4.82 -16.77
C SER A 235 7.80 4.35 -15.42
N PHE A 236 7.70 3.04 -15.17
CA PHE A 236 8.21 2.43 -13.94
C PHE A 236 9.58 1.76 -14.13
N GLY A 237 10.23 1.96 -15.27
CA GLY A 237 11.55 1.42 -15.55
C GLY A 237 11.58 -0.09 -15.84
N LEU A 238 12.78 -0.67 -15.98
CA LEU A 238 12.98 -2.09 -16.35
C LEU A 238 12.80 -3.04 -15.17
N ASP A 239 13.06 -2.56 -13.95
CA ASP A 239 12.80 -3.31 -12.72
C ASP A 239 11.36 -3.10 -12.20
N ASN A 240 10.59 -2.25 -12.89
CA ASN A 240 9.23 -1.87 -12.55
C ASN A 240 9.08 -1.20 -11.15
N THR A 241 10.17 -0.81 -10.50
CA THR A 241 10.15 -0.13 -9.19
C THR A 241 9.80 1.35 -9.34
N GLY A 242 10.09 1.94 -10.50
CA GLY A 242 9.96 3.39 -10.72
C GLY A 242 10.99 4.23 -9.95
N ASN A 243 12.02 3.59 -9.40
CA ASN A 243 13.08 4.30 -8.68
C ASN A 243 13.96 5.07 -9.67
N VAL A 244 13.91 6.40 -9.60
CA VAL A 244 14.71 7.31 -10.45
C VAL A 244 16.21 7.10 -10.25
N MET A 245 16.64 6.70 -9.05
CA MET A 245 18.06 6.50 -8.72
C MET A 245 18.64 5.21 -9.34
N ARG A 246 17.84 4.43 -10.07
CA ARG A 246 18.31 3.26 -10.83
C ARG A 246 18.58 3.68 -12.27
N TRP A 247 19.85 3.66 -12.67
CA TRP A 247 20.26 4.06 -14.02
C TRP A 247 19.50 3.36 -15.15
N LYS A 248 19.27 2.04 -15.01
CA LYS A 248 18.50 1.24 -15.96
C LYS A 248 17.07 1.77 -16.18
N ASN A 249 16.46 2.39 -15.17
CA ASN A 249 15.13 2.97 -15.28
C ASN A 249 15.13 4.27 -16.09
N ILE A 250 16.18 5.07 -15.96
CA ILE A 250 16.36 6.28 -16.78
C ILE A 250 16.60 5.92 -18.24
N LEU A 251 17.44 4.93 -18.53
CA LEU A 251 17.67 4.47 -19.90
C LEU A 251 16.38 3.94 -20.56
N SER A 252 15.52 3.28 -19.78
CA SER A 252 14.20 2.83 -20.23
C SER A 252 13.28 4.00 -20.55
N LEU A 253 13.21 4.99 -19.66
CA LEU A 253 12.43 6.21 -19.86
C LEU A 253 12.92 6.99 -21.08
N GLU A 254 14.23 7.13 -21.26
CA GLU A 254 14.84 7.78 -22.42
C GLU A 254 14.43 7.11 -23.72
N ARG A 255 14.44 5.77 -23.77
CA ARG A 255 14.00 5.00 -24.95
C ARG A 255 12.51 5.26 -25.25
N GLN A 256 11.65 5.15 -24.24
CA GLN A 256 10.20 5.40 -24.40
C GLN A 256 9.91 6.83 -24.89
N VAL A 257 10.62 7.82 -24.34
CA VAL A 257 10.47 9.22 -24.77
C VAL A 257 10.93 9.39 -26.22
N LYS A 258 12.04 8.77 -26.63
CA LYS A 258 12.56 8.81 -28.01
C LYS A 258 11.63 8.13 -29.02
N GLU A 259 10.85 7.13 -28.60
CA GLU A 259 9.83 6.49 -29.43
C GLU A 259 8.60 7.40 -29.65
N GLU A 260 8.34 8.35 -28.74
CA GLU A 260 7.16 9.22 -28.78
C GLU A 260 7.42 10.63 -29.34
N THR A 261 8.65 11.13 -29.19
CA THR A 261 9.04 12.48 -29.56
C THR A 261 10.54 12.58 -29.81
N THR A 262 10.93 13.52 -30.67
CA THR A 262 12.33 13.94 -30.86
C THR A 262 12.71 15.13 -29.98
N ARG A 263 11.72 15.73 -29.30
CA ARG A 263 11.88 16.96 -28.54
C ARG A 263 11.20 16.90 -27.17
N VAL A 264 11.94 17.25 -26.12
CA VAL A 264 11.45 17.42 -24.75
C VAL A 264 11.70 18.85 -24.30
N ASP A 265 10.63 19.57 -24.01
CA ASP A 265 10.68 21.00 -23.68
C ASP A 265 10.86 21.26 -22.18
N LEU A 266 10.34 20.36 -21.35
CA LEU A 266 10.31 20.52 -19.90
C LEU A 266 10.58 19.20 -19.20
N VAL A 267 11.51 19.23 -18.24
CA VAL A 267 11.61 18.20 -17.20
C VAL A 267 11.32 18.86 -15.85
N SER A 268 10.49 18.25 -15.02
CA SER A 268 10.31 18.67 -13.62
C SER A 268 10.64 17.54 -12.67
N ALA A 269 11.11 17.88 -11.47
CA ALA A 269 11.48 16.97 -10.40
C ALA A 269 11.02 17.52 -9.04
N ASP A 270 10.09 16.83 -8.37
CA ASP A 270 9.56 17.20 -7.04
C ASP A 270 9.90 16.14 -5.95
N GLY A 271 10.94 15.33 -6.20
CA GLY A 271 11.38 14.25 -5.32
C GLY A 271 11.85 14.70 -3.94
N SER A 272 11.62 13.84 -2.94
CA SER A 272 12.12 14.00 -1.58
C SER A 272 12.06 12.66 -0.85
N ARG A 273 12.83 12.51 0.22
CA ARG A 273 12.74 11.39 1.17
C ARG A 273 12.23 11.87 2.53
N ASP A 274 11.71 10.96 3.36
CA ASP A 274 11.36 11.32 4.74
C ASP A 274 12.63 11.56 5.56
N CYS A 275 12.70 12.71 6.22
CA CYS A 275 13.84 13.13 7.05
C CYS A 275 13.37 13.60 8.43
N GLN A 276 12.17 13.16 8.87
CA GLN A 276 11.59 13.56 10.15
C GLN A 276 12.40 13.12 11.39
N ASP A 277 13.26 12.12 11.24
CA ASP A 277 14.18 11.61 12.27
C ASP A 277 15.43 12.50 12.42
N ASN A 278 15.92 13.10 11.33
CA ASN A 278 17.03 14.03 11.34
C ASN A 278 16.83 15.18 10.32
N PRO A 279 15.96 16.16 10.64
CA PRO A 279 15.65 17.25 9.72
C PRO A 279 16.84 18.18 9.46
N ASN A 280 17.88 18.15 10.30
CA ASN A 280 19.07 18.99 10.18
C ASN A 280 20.05 18.49 9.11
N GLN A 281 19.89 17.25 8.63
CA GLN A 281 20.70 16.65 7.56
C GLN A 281 19.89 16.38 6.28
N GLN A 282 18.74 17.05 6.11
CA GLN A 282 17.87 16.85 4.96
C GLN A 282 18.60 17.05 3.63
N GLU A 283 19.39 18.12 3.49
CA GLU A 283 20.14 18.43 2.27
C GLU A 283 21.06 17.29 1.84
N LEU A 284 21.87 16.76 2.77
CA LEU A 284 22.79 15.67 2.48
C LEU A 284 22.03 14.39 2.12
N ARG A 285 20.95 14.05 2.84
CA ARG A 285 20.16 12.82 2.63
C ARG A 285 19.46 12.75 1.28
N VAL A 286 19.11 13.88 0.70
CA VAL A 286 18.45 13.94 -0.63
C VAL A 286 19.41 14.32 -1.76
N SER A 287 20.68 14.59 -1.46
CA SER A 287 21.66 15.04 -2.46
C SER A 287 21.82 14.07 -3.62
N GLN A 288 21.87 12.76 -3.36
CA GLN A 288 21.95 11.74 -4.41
C GLN A 288 20.69 11.70 -5.28
N LEU A 289 19.51 11.91 -4.69
CA LEU A 289 18.26 11.98 -5.44
C LEU A 289 18.28 13.18 -6.40
N HIS A 290 18.67 14.37 -5.91
CA HIS A 290 18.79 15.56 -6.74
C HIS A 290 19.83 15.41 -7.86
N TYR A 291 20.95 14.74 -7.58
CA TYR A 291 21.94 14.39 -8.59
C TYR A 291 21.33 13.50 -9.68
N CYS A 292 20.66 12.42 -9.28
CA CYS A 292 19.99 11.49 -10.19
C CYS A 292 18.90 12.17 -11.05
N GLU A 293 18.09 13.03 -10.46
CA GLU A 293 17.05 13.81 -11.16
C GLU A 293 17.66 14.80 -12.15
N SER A 294 18.76 15.47 -11.78
CA SER A 294 19.46 16.42 -12.65
C SER A 294 20.12 15.73 -13.84
N MET A 295 20.78 14.60 -13.60
CA MET A 295 21.39 13.78 -14.65
C MET A 295 20.33 13.22 -15.60
N ALA A 296 19.20 12.74 -15.07
CA ALA A 296 18.07 12.30 -15.88
C ALA A 296 17.50 13.46 -16.73
N ALA A 297 17.33 14.65 -16.15
CA ALA A 297 16.85 15.82 -16.87
C ALA A 297 17.77 16.22 -18.02
N MET A 298 19.09 16.29 -17.81
CA MET A 298 20.04 16.65 -18.88
C MET A 298 20.06 15.63 -20.02
N ARG A 299 19.82 14.35 -19.75
CA ARG A 299 19.71 13.32 -20.80
C ARG A 299 18.41 13.37 -21.58
N LEU A 300 17.32 13.76 -20.94
CA LEU A 300 15.99 13.78 -21.55
C LEU A 300 15.73 15.09 -22.30
N LEU A 301 16.25 16.22 -21.82
CA LEU A 301 15.97 17.55 -22.37
C LEU A 301 16.59 17.78 -23.74
N SER A 302 15.82 18.42 -24.61
CA SER A 302 16.35 18.98 -25.86
C SER A 302 16.98 20.35 -25.62
N PRO A 303 17.92 20.80 -26.49
CA PRO A 303 18.46 22.15 -26.44
C PRO A 303 17.35 23.22 -26.40
N GLY A 304 17.52 24.21 -25.53
CA GLY A 304 16.52 25.25 -25.27
C GLY A 304 15.48 24.89 -24.21
N GLY A 305 15.37 23.62 -23.81
CA GLY A 305 14.43 23.16 -22.80
C GLY A 305 14.66 23.72 -21.40
N SER A 306 13.69 23.50 -20.52
CA SER A 306 13.70 23.98 -19.12
C SER A 306 13.70 22.81 -18.12
N PHE A 307 14.39 23.00 -17.00
CA PHE A 307 14.41 22.05 -15.89
C PHE A 307 13.93 22.72 -14.61
N ILE A 308 13.05 22.06 -13.86
CA ILE A 308 12.59 22.52 -12.55
C ILE A 308 12.93 21.44 -11.54
N LEU A 309 13.71 21.79 -10.53
CA LEU A 309 14.17 20.87 -9.49
C LEU A 309 13.81 21.42 -8.12
N LYS A 310 13.16 20.61 -7.30
CA LYS A 310 13.02 20.89 -5.88
C LYS A 310 14.36 20.73 -5.16
N LEU A 311 14.68 21.69 -4.30
CA LEU A 311 15.86 21.72 -3.44
C LEU A 311 15.46 22.06 -2.00
N PHE A 312 16.42 21.98 -1.10
CA PHE A 312 16.27 22.42 0.29
C PHE A 312 17.24 23.55 0.61
N THR A 313 18.16 23.34 1.57
CA THR A 313 19.24 24.27 1.85
C THR A 313 20.37 24.16 0.82
N LEU A 314 21.34 25.08 0.91
CA LEU A 314 22.42 25.29 -0.06
C LEU A 314 23.79 25.33 0.64
N PHE A 315 23.97 24.51 1.67
CA PHE A 315 25.15 24.57 2.55
C PHE A 315 26.22 23.53 2.21
N GLU A 316 25.83 22.43 1.59
CA GLU A 316 26.69 21.28 1.33
C GLU A 316 27.41 21.38 -0.02
N SER A 317 28.65 20.89 -0.07
CA SER A 317 29.43 20.85 -1.32
C SER A 317 28.72 20.10 -2.46
N GLN A 318 27.95 19.06 -2.13
CA GLN A 318 27.16 18.27 -3.08
C GLN A 318 26.18 19.18 -3.84
N THR A 319 25.40 19.98 -3.10
CA THR A 319 24.44 20.93 -3.66
C THR A 319 25.15 22.03 -4.44
N LEU A 320 26.25 22.58 -3.91
CA LEU A 320 27.01 23.62 -4.59
C LEU A 320 27.59 23.16 -5.93
N CYS A 321 28.19 21.96 -5.96
CA CYS A 321 28.76 21.44 -7.19
C CYS A 321 27.66 21.06 -8.20
N LEU A 322 26.51 20.55 -7.73
CA LEU A 322 25.37 20.29 -8.60
C LEU A 322 24.81 21.58 -9.20
N LEU A 323 24.67 22.64 -8.41
CA LEU A 323 24.26 23.95 -8.89
C LEU A 323 25.27 24.52 -9.90
N TYR A 324 26.57 24.34 -9.66
CA TYR A 324 27.61 24.79 -10.60
C TYR A 324 27.55 24.02 -11.92
N LEU A 325 27.38 22.69 -11.85
CA LEU A 325 27.16 21.85 -13.03
C LEU A 325 25.97 22.36 -13.86
N LEU A 326 24.82 22.60 -13.20
CA LEU A 326 23.63 23.13 -13.86
C LEU A 326 23.82 24.57 -14.37
N ALA A 327 24.61 25.40 -13.70
CA ALA A 327 24.95 26.74 -14.18
C ALA A 327 25.80 26.70 -15.46
N CYS A 328 26.64 25.67 -15.62
CA CYS A 328 27.38 25.42 -16.87
C CYS A 328 26.46 24.88 -17.99
N SER A 329 25.43 24.11 -17.63
CA SER A 329 24.53 23.44 -18.58
C SER A 329 23.37 24.29 -19.10
N PHE A 330 23.00 25.35 -18.41
CA PHE A 330 21.82 26.16 -18.72
C PHE A 330 22.18 27.64 -18.86
N GLY A 331 21.47 28.34 -19.75
CA GLY A 331 21.69 29.77 -19.96
C GLY A 331 21.26 30.65 -18.78
N GLN A 332 20.31 30.19 -17.97
CA GLN A 332 19.81 30.94 -16.81
C GLN A 332 19.46 29.99 -15.66
N LEU A 333 19.76 30.43 -14.43
CA LEU A 333 19.51 29.69 -13.20
C LEU A 333 18.85 30.60 -12.16
N HIS A 334 17.69 30.19 -11.65
CA HIS A 334 16.94 30.95 -10.65
C HIS A 334 16.55 30.06 -9.48
N LEU A 335 16.75 30.55 -8.25
CA LEU A 335 16.14 29.98 -7.06
C LEU A 335 14.85 30.72 -6.76
N PHE A 336 13.79 29.99 -6.47
CA PHE A 336 12.48 30.55 -6.21
C PHE A 336 11.76 29.77 -5.10
N LYS A 337 11.25 30.48 -4.10
CA LYS A 337 10.37 29.90 -3.06
C LYS A 337 8.95 30.40 -3.30
N PRO A 338 8.06 29.62 -3.94
CA PRO A 338 6.67 30.00 -4.14
C PRO A 338 6.00 30.39 -2.82
N SER A 339 5.11 31.38 -2.84
CA SER A 339 4.30 31.82 -1.69
C SER A 339 3.52 30.66 -1.07
N THR A 340 3.10 29.72 -1.92
CA THR A 340 2.37 28.52 -1.55
C THR A 340 3.28 27.39 -1.03
N SER A 341 4.60 27.56 -0.98
CA SER A 341 5.48 26.68 -0.22
C SER A 341 5.40 26.97 1.28
N LYS A 342 5.52 25.95 2.14
CA LYS A 342 5.45 26.16 3.59
C LYS A 342 6.60 27.06 4.02
N ALA A 343 6.29 28.25 4.51
CA ALA A 343 7.33 29.26 4.74
C ALA A 343 8.41 28.84 5.77
N GLY A 344 8.07 27.99 6.74
CA GLY A 344 9.02 27.50 7.76
C GLY A 344 9.85 26.27 7.35
N ASN A 345 9.66 25.72 6.15
CA ASN A 345 10.50 24.62 5.65
C ASN A 345 11.66 25.15 4.78
N SER A 346 12.62 24.26 4.52
CA SER A 346 13.79 24.57 3.69
C SER A 346 13.51 24.45 2.19
N GLU A 347 12.29 24.07 1.77
CA GLU A 347 11.96 23.80 0.37
C GLU A 347 12.03 25.07 -0.50
N VAL A 348 12.84 25.00 -1.55
CA VAL A 348 13.06 26.01 -2.58
C VAL A 348 13.09 25.29 -3.94
N TYR A 349 12.75 25.97 -5.03
CA TYR A 349 12.83 25.40 -6.38
C TYR A 349 13.94 26.07 -7.17
N LEU A 350 14.75 25.26 -7.84
CA LEU A 350 15.67 25.69 -8.88
C LEU A 350 14.93 25.65 -10.22
N VAL A 351 14.97 26.77 -10.94
CA VAL A 351 14.41 26.91 -12.28
C VAL A 351 15.58 27.17 -13.23
N CYS A 352 15.89 26.17 -14.05
CA CYS A 352 16.93 26.23 -15.07
C CYS A 352 16.28 26.43 -16.43
N LEU A 353 16.71 27.45 -17.18
CA LEU A 353 16.15 27.80 -18.48
C LEU A 353 17.22 27.76 -19.56
N LYS A 354 16.80 27.42 -20.79
CA LYS A 354 17.66 27.40 -21.98
C LYS A 354 18.80 26.39 -21.84
N PHE A 355 18.47 25.11 -21.74
CA PHE A 355 19.46 24.03 -21.75
C PHE A 355 20.38 24.12 -22.97
N HIS A 356 21.69 24.06 -22.80
CA HIS A 356 22.64 24.19 -23.91
C HIS A 356 22.69 22.97 -24.85
N GLY A 357 22.20 21.83 -24.36
CA GLY A 357 22.20 20.54 -25.05
C GLY A 357 23.22 19.57 -24.43
N ILE A 358 22.91 18.27 -24.41
CA ILE A 358 23.81 17.26 -23.84
C ILE A 358 25.14 17.16 -24.62
N ASP A 359 25.13 17.51 -25.91
CA ASP A 359 26.31 17.49 -26.78
C ASP A 359 27.39 18.52 -26.40
N THR A 360 27.11 19.44 -25.46
CA THR A 360 28.15 20.33 -24.92
C THR A 360 29.11 19.62 -23.96
N PHE A 361 28.75 18.43 -23.49
CA PHE A 361 29.60 17.58 -22.68
C PHE A 361 30.47 16.71 -23.58
N SER A 362 31.76 16.60 -23.28
CA SER A 362 32.57 15.57 -23.96
C SER A 362 32.17 14.17 -23.46
N GLU A 363 32.45 13.16 -24.28
CA GLU A 363 32.22 11.75 -23.94
C GLU A 363 32.82 11.37 -22.57
N TRP A 364 34.01 11.89 -22.24
CA TRP A 364 34.68 11.65 -20.94
C TRP A 364 33.92 12.26 -19.76
N HIS A 365 33.28 13.42 -19.94
CA HIS A 365 32.43 14.01 -18.90
C HIS A 365 31.21 13.12 -18.65
N LEU A 366 30.52 12.70 -19.73
CA LEU A 366 29.33 11.87 -19.64
C LEU A 366 29.65 10.55 -18.95
N GLN A 367 30.71 9.85 -19.37
CA GLN A 367 31.12 8.58 -18.75
C GLN A 367 31.37 8.71 -17.25
N LYS A 368 32.08 9.75 -16.80
CA LYS A 368 32.32 9.96 -15.37
C LYS A 368 31.06 10.31 -14.60
N LEU A 369 30.23 11.22 -15.10
CA LEU A 369 28.97 11.59 -14.46
C LEU A 369 27.99 10.39 -14.39
N GLU A 370 27.96 9.56 -15.42
CA GLU A 370 27.11 8.35 -15.46
C GLU A 370 27.62 7.26 -14.53
N SER A 371 28.93 7.06 -14.44
CA SER A 371 29.52 6.10 -13.49
C SER A 371 29.16 6.44 -12.04
N ALA A 372 29.00 7.73 -11.76
CA ALA A 372 28.58 8.23 -10.46
C ALA A 372 27.09 7.95 -10.16
N TYR A 373 26.24 7.76 -11.16
CA TYR A 373 24.80 7.52 -10.96
C TYR A 373 24.49 6.32 -10.05
N THR A 374 25.32 5.28 -10.08
CA THR A 374 25.11 4.02 -9.36
C THR A 374 25.77 3.94 -7.99
N LEU A 375 26.61 4.90 -7.62
CA LEU A 375 27.31 4.90 -6.34
C LEU A 375 26.40 5.56 -5.29
N GLN A 376 25.99 4.80 -4.28
CA GLN A 376 25.05 5.30 -3.26
C GLN A 376 25.68 6.30 -2.28
N ASP A 377 27.00 6.24 -2.11
CA ASP A 377 27.80 7.21 -1.37
C ASP A 377 28.90 7.74 -2.30
N HIS A 378 28.77 8.98 -2.74
CA HIS A 378 29.91 9.71 -3.26
C HIS A 378 30.75 10.15 -2.08
N ASP A 379 31.88 9.49 -1.84
CA ASP A 379 32.88 10.00 -0.90
C ASP A 379 33.58 11.26 -1.45
N LYS A 380 33.37 11.58 -2.74
CA LYS A 380 34.05 12.64 -3.49
C LYS A 380 33.07 13.71 -3.98
N SER A 381 33.51 14.95 -3.98
CA SER A 381 32.77 16.07 -4.57
C SER A 381 32.77 15.98 -6.10
N ILE A 382 31.68 16.40 -6.76
CA ILE A 382 31.60 16.43 -8.24
C ILE A 382 32.77 17.26 -8.79
N PHE A 383 33.07 18.41 -8.17
CA PHE A 383 34.23 19.24 -8.51
C PHE A 383 35.00 19.62 -7.25
N PRO A 384 36.34 19.68 -7.30
CA PRO A 384 37.12 20.27 -6.20
C PRO A 384 36.82 21.78 -6.10
N LEU A 385 36.93 22.35 -4.90
CA LEU A 385 36.62 23.75 -4.63
C LEU A 385 37.34 24.74 -5.58
N SER A 386 38.58 24.43 -5.96
CA SER A 386 39.38 25.26 -6.88
C SER A 386 38.80 25.38 -8.29
N SER A 387 37.87 24.49 -8.68
CA SER A 387 37.22 24.50 -10.00
C SER A 387 35.97 25.39 -10.05
N LEU A 388 35.45 25.81 -8.90
CA LEU A 388 34.26 26.66 -8.83
C LEU A 388 34.70 28.13 -8.96
N SER A 389 34.08 28.88 -9.86
CA SER A 389 34.39 30.32 -10.01
C SER A 389 34.09 31.11 -8.72
N SER A 390 34.91 32.11 -8.42
CA SER A 390 34.73 32.99 -7.25
C SER A 390 33.38 33.71 -7.26
N ASP A 391 32.93 34.11 -8.45
CA ASP A 391 31.65 34.80 -8.67
C ASP A 391 30.47 33.89 -8.34
N PHE A 392 30.53 32.63 -8.79
CA PHE A 392 29.53 31.63 -8.44
C PHE A 392 29.50 31.36 -6.93
N ILE A 393 30.66 31.15 -6.30
CA ILE A 393 30.75 30.92 -4.85
C ILE A 393 30.14 32.09 -4.07
N THR A 394 30.40 33.32 -4.51
CA THR A 394 29.84 34.53 -3.88
C THR A 394 28.33 34.57 -4.02
N SER A 395 27.80 34.31 -5.22
CA SER A 395 26.36 34.25 -5.49
C SER A 395 25.68 33.15 -4.69
N ALA A 396 26.29 31.96 -4.58
CA ALA A 396 25.76 30.85 -3.81
C ALA A 396 25.68 31.17 -2.31
N LYS A 397 26.70 31.83 -1.74
CA LYS A 397 26.69 32.30 -0.34
C LYS A 397 25.56 33.30 -0.09
N GLN A 398 25.37 34.26 -0.99
CA GLN A 398 24.28 35.24 -0.89
C GLN A 398 22.90 34.57 -0.97
N ALA A 399 22.71 33.65 -1.92
CA ALA A 399 21.48 32.89 -2.02
C ALA A 399 21.18 32.09 -0.74
N ALA A 400 22.18 31.37 -0.21
CA ALA A 400 22.05 30.59 1.02
C ALA A 400 21.66 31.48 2.22
N GLU A 401 22.27 32.66 2.34
CA GLU A 401 21.95 33.64 3.39
C GLU A 401 20.51 34.14 3.28
N ILE A 402 20.05 34.51 2.07
CA ILE A 402 18.69 35.00 1.84
C ILE A 402 17.63 33.94 2.20
N PHE A 403 17.75 32.73 1.65
CA PHE A 403 16.73 31.69 1.85
C PHE A 403 16.73 31.12 3.26
N SER A 404 17.89 30.99 3.90
CA SER A 404 17.97 30.59 5.32
C SER A 404 17.43 31.67 6.25
N GLY A 405 17.64 32.96 5.93
CA GLY A 405 17.03 34.09 6.60
C GLY A 405 15.50 34.02 6.58
N TYR A 406 14.90 33.83 5.40
CA TYR A 406 13.44 33.68 5.27
C TYR A 406 12.88 32.54 6.14
N GLN A 407 13.58 31.42 6.21
CA GLN A 407 13.15 30.29 7.02
C GLN A 407 13.24 30.60 8.52
N ARG A 408 14.37 31.17 8.97
CA ARG A 408 14.58 31.57 10.37
C ARG A 408 13.51 32.54 10.83
N ASP A 409 13.30 33.62 10.08
CA ASP A 409 12.32 34.66 10.41
C ASP A 409 10.92 34.08 10.56
N GLN A 410 10.55 33.14 9.68
CA GLN A 410 9.25 32.48 9.75
C GLN A 410 9.12 31.53 10.94
N ILE A 411 10.15 30.76 11.26
CA ILE A 411 10.14 29.87 12.44
C ILE A 411 10.02 30.70 13.72
N GLU A 412 10.82 31.74 13.85
CA GLU A 412 10.81 32.61 15.03
C GLU A 412 9.50 33.40 15.16
N SER A 413 8.97 33.90 14.05
CA SER A 413 7.64 34.53 14.02
C SER A 413 6.55 33.56 14.49
N ASN A 414 6.55 32.32 14.00
CA ASN A 414 5.58 31.32 14.43
C ASN A 414 5.76 30.93 15.90
N LEU A 415 6.98 30.85 16.41
CA LEU A 415 7.24 30.61 17.83
C LEU A 415 6.68 31.74 18.71
N ARG A 416 6.89 33.00 18.32
CA ARG A 416 6.30 34.16 19.03
C ARG A 416 4.77 34.09 19.04
N LEU A 417 4.16 33.84 17.87
CA LEU A 417 2.71 33.73 17.74
C LEU A 417 2.14 32.50 18.45
N PHE A 418 2.93 31.44 18.63
CA PHE A 418 2.49 30.25 19.37
C PHE A 418 2.32 30.56 20.86
N THR A 419 3.18 31.42 21.41
CA THR A 419 3.09 31.87 22.81
C THR A 419 1.97 32.90 23.01
N VAL A 420 1.88 33.91 22.13
CA VAL A 420 0.87 34.98 22.21
C VAL A 420 0.34 35.32 20.83
N PHE A 421 -0.97 35.09 20.61
CA PHE A 421 -1.65 35.44 19.36
C PHE A 421 -2.85 36.37 19.59
N THR A 422 -2.59 37.67 19.58
CA THR A 422 -3.60 38.70 19.90
C THR A 422 -4.64 38.89 18.79
N LYS A 423 -5.81 39.44 19.13
CA LYS A 423 -6.88 39.73 18.14
C LYS A 423 -6.41 40.65 16.98
N PRO A 424 -5.66 41.74 17.21
CA PRO A 424 -5.14 42.56 16.10
C PRO A 424 -4.23 41.78 15.15
N GLN A 425 -3.37 40.91 15.67
CA GLN A 425 -2.50 40.05 14.85
C GLN A 425 -3.31 39.04 14.03
N GLN A 426 -4.37 38.47 14.61
CA GLN A 426 -5.29 37.59 13.90
C GLN A 426 -6.00 38.31 12.75
N GLN A 427 -6.45 39.55 12.99
CA GLN A 427 -7.09 40.38 11.96
C GLN A 427 -6.11 40.72 10.84
N PHE A 428 -4.90 41.21 11.18
CA PHE A 428 -3.85 41.50 10.21
C PHE A 428 -3.50 40.27 9.35
N LEU A 429 -3.33 39.10 9.97
CA LEU A 429 -3.09 37.86 9.24
C LEU A 429 -4.24 37.51 8.30
N SER A 430 -5.49 37.67 8.74
CA SER A 430 -6.65 37.43 7.89
C SER A 430 -6.64 38.36 6.67
N ASP A 431 -6.29 39.62 6.85
CA ASP A 431 -6.20 40.59 5.75
C ASP A 431 -5.07 40.23 4.79
N VAL A 432 -3.89 39.82 5.30
CA VAL A 432 -2.79 39.26 4.49
C VAL A 432 -3.23 38.03 3.72
N GLN A 433 -3.92 37.08 4.35
CA GLN A 433 -4.39 35.85 3.68
C GLN A 433 -5.39 36.13 2.57
N LEU A 434 -6.29 37.10 2.75
CA LEU A 434 -7.25 37.50 1.73
C LEU A 434 -6.58 38.23 0.58
N PHE A 435 -5.69 39.19 0.88
CA PHE A 435 -4.96 39.91 -0.18
C PHE A 435 -3.96 39.00 -0.92
N ALA A 436 -3.40 37.98 -0.25
CA ALA A 436 -2.59 36.96 -0.90
C ALA A 436 -3.39 36.14 -1.92
N VAL A 437 -4.67 35.85 -1.65
CA VAL A 437 -5.57 35.20 -2.62
C VAL A 437 -5.80 36.10 -3.83
N GLU A 438 -6.15 37.37 -3.62
CA GLU A 438 -6.35 38.34 -4.72
C GLU A 438 -5.07 38.54 -5.55
N SER A 439 -3.93 38.62 -4.88
CA SER A 439 -2.61 38.76 -5.51
C SER A 439 -2.24 37.52 -6.32
N TYR A 440 -2.48 36.31 -5.79
CA TYR A 440 -2.23 35.07 -6.52
C TYR A 440 -3.08 35.02 -7.80
N ASP A 441 -4.37 35.33 -7.66
CA ASP A 441 -5.35 35.33 -8.75
C ASP A 441 -4.93 36.23 -9.91
N LYS A 442 -4.56 37.48 -9.56
CA LYS A 442 -4.09 38.50 -10.48
C LYS A 442 -2.75 38.11 -11.13
N ARG A 443 -1.77 37.69 -10.33
CA ARG A 443 -0.42 37.34 -10.80
C ARG A 443 -0.43 36.10 -11.71
N CYS A 444 -1.27 35.12 -11.40
CA CYS A 444 -1.36 33.89 -12.19
C CYS A 444 -2.36 33.98 -13.36
N SER A 445 -3.20 35.02 -13.38
CA SER A 445 -4.30 35.17 -14.35
C SER A 445 -5.18 33.92 -14.39
N MET A 446 -5.62 33.49 -13.22
CA MET A 446 -6.40 32.27 -13.05
C MET A 446 -7.71 32.33 -13.86
N LYS A 447 -8.06 31.22 -14.51
CA LYS A 447 -9.28 31.09 -15.30
C LYS A 447 -9.87 29.71 -15.12
N TYR A 448 -11.18 29.61 -15.27
CA TYR A 448 -11.81 28.31 -15.44
C TYR A 448 -11.45 27.74 -16.83
N ILE A 449 -11.14 26.44 -16.90
CA ILE A 449 -11.03 25.69 -18.15
C ILE A 449 -12.24 24.77 -18.28
N GLN A 450 -12.71 24.51 -19.50
CA GLN A 450 -13.80 23.56 -19.72
C GLN A 450 -13.43 22.18 -19.19
N ASP A 451 -14.40 21.49 -18.56
CA ASP A 451 -14.21 20.17 -17.97
C ASP A 451 -13.68 19.13 -18.99
N SER A 452 -14.06 19.26 -20.27
CA SER A 452 -13.57 18.43 -21.38
C SER A 452 -12.09 18.62 -21.72
N LEU A 453 -11.44 19.67 -21.19
CA LEU A 453 -10.01 19.96 -21.38
C LEU A 453 -9.16 19.48 -20.18
N ARG A 454 -9.77 18.87 -19.16
CA ARG A 454 -9.05 18.16 -18.10
C ARG A 454 -8.36 16.92 -18.65
N ILE A 455 -7.41 16.38 -17.89
CA ILE A 455 -6.74 15.12 -18.25
C ILE A 455 -7.74 13.97 -18.11
N LEU A 456 -8.52 13.97 -17.03
CA LEU A 456 -9.59 12.99 -16.78
C LEU A 456 -10.96 13.68 -16.86
N PRO A 457 -11.56 13.78 -18.06
CA PRO A 457 -12.84 14.48 -18.23
C PRO A 457 -14.01 13.79 -17.51
N ASP A 458 -13.95 12.45 -17.38
CA ASP A 458 -15.01 11.64 -16.76
C ASP A 458 -14.81 11.41 -15.26
N LEU A 459 -13.65 11.77 -14.70
CA LEU A 459 -13.31 11.60 -13.29
C LEU A 459 -12.63 12.84 -12.73
N PHE A 460 -13.34 13.61 -11.92
CA PHE A 460 -12.77 14.80 -11.29
C PHE A 460 -12.04 14.46 -9.98
N LEU A 461 -10.72 14.64 -9.98
CA LEU A 461 -9.88 14.54 -8.80
C LEU A 461 -9.60 15.94 -8.24
N ASP A 462 -10.09 16.26 -7.05
CA ASP A 462 -9.97 17.60 -6.44
C ASP A 462 -8.65 17.83 -5.68
N GLY A 463 -7.73 16.86 -5.74
CA GLY A 463 -6.44 16.88 -5.05
C GLY A 463 -6.50 16.65 -3.53
N ILE A 464 -7.63 16.21 -2.98
CA ILE A 464 -7.67 15.68 -1.60
C ILE A 464 -7.04 14.29 -1.61
N LYS A 465 -6.02 14.08 -0.77
CA LYS A 465 -5.28 12.82 -0.68
C LYS A 465 -6.20 11.69 -0.23
N LEU A 466 -6.48 10.77 -1.15
CA LEU A 466 -7.18 9.51 -0.89
C LEU A 466 -6.53 8.44 -1.75
N SER A 467 -6.19 7.27 -1.21
CA SER A 467 -5.80 6.12 -2.04
C SER A 467 -7.04 5.42 -2.60
N VAL A 468 -6.85 4.56 -3.62
CA VAL A 468 -7.93 3.67 -4.09
C VAL A 468 -8.49 2.81 -2.94
N MET A 469 -7.65 2.45 -1.96
CA MET A 469 -8.06 1.73 -0.76
C MET A 469 -8.97 2.54 0.17
N ALA A 470 -8.73 3.84 0.33
CA ALA A 470 -9.53 4.71 1.19
C ALA A 470 -11.01 4.80 0.74
N LEU A 471 -11.31 4.46 -0.51
CA LEU A 471 -12.69 4.39 -1.02
C LEU A 471 -13.47 3.18 -0.49
N LEU A 472 -12.78 2.12 -0.08
CA LEU A 472 -13.40 0.91 0.50
C LEU A 472 -13.65 1.03 2.01
N ARG A 473 -12.91 1.91 2.69
CA ARG A 473 -13.15 2.32 4.07
C ARG A 473 -13.07 3.84 4.22
N PRO A 474 -14.18 4.57 4.01
CA PRO A 474 -14.22 6.02 4.22
C PRO A 474 -13.87 6.43 5.64
N ASP A 475 -14.14 5.55 6.62
CA ASP A 475 -13.93 5.80 8.05
C ASP A 475 -12.53 5.38 8.56
N SER A 476 -11.76 4.61 7.78
CA SER A 476 -10.36 4.36 8.13
C SER A 476 -9.58 5.62 7.81
N LYS A 477 -9.09 6.29 8.85
CA LYS A 477 -7.99 7.22 8.72
C LYS A 477 -6.74 6.43 8.31
N CYS A 478 -6.65 6.00 7.06
CA CYS A 478 -5.39 5.63 6.41
C CYS A 478 -4.54 6.90 6.15
N SER A 479 -4.67 7.91 7.02
CA SER A 479 -3.60 8.85 7.23
C SER A 479 -2.60 8.09 8.07
N ARG A 480 -1.41 7.81 7.49
CA ARG A 480 -0.17 7.50 8.22
C ARG A 480 -0.34 7.96 9.67
N GLN A 481 -0.33 7.08 10.66
CA GLN A 481 -0.17 7.50 12.04
C GLN A 481 1.08 8.37 12.05
N LYS A 482 0.88 9.70 11.97
CA LYS A 482 1.96 10.64 12.19
C LYS A 482 2.25 10.43 13.65
N ASN A 483 3.41 9.84 13.94
CA ASN A 483 3.88 9.65 15.31
C ASN A 483 3.64 10.97 16.06
N GLN A 484 2.74 10.90 17.03
CA GLN A 484 2.26 12.06 17.78
C GLN A 484 3.34 12.59 18.73
N ASP A 485 4.41 11.83 18.91
CA ASP A 485 5.52 12.15 19.79
C ASP A 485 6.46 13.21 19.21
N SER A 486 6.93 14.11 20.07
CA SER A 486 7.93 15.12 19.71
C SER A 486 9.25 14.47 19.23
N LEU A 487 10.13 15.24 18.58
CA LEU A 487 11.42 14.68 18.15
C LEU A 487 12.26 14.20 19.36
N ASN A 488 12.19 14.92 20.48
CA ASN A 488 12.91 14.54 21.69
C ASN A 488 12.31 13.30 22.36
N ASP A 489 11.00 13.13 22.34
CA ASP A 489 10.34 11.92 22.86
C ASP A 489 10.74 10.69 22.01
N ARG A 490 10.76 10.85 20.69
CA ARG A 490 11.24 9.80 19.77
C ARG A 490 12.70 9.42 20.00
N ARG A 491 13.56 10.40 20.31
CA ARG A 491 14.98 10.14 20.66
C ARG A 491 15.08 9.36 21.97
N LYS A 492 14.32 9.73 22.98
CA LYS A 492 14.28 9.02 24.28
C LYS A 492 13.79 7.58 24.10
N GLN A 493 12.73 7.34 23.33
CA GLN A 493 12.21 5.99 23.05
C GLN A 493 13.25 5.11 22.33
N LYS A 494 13.99 5.65 21.35
CA LYS A 494 15.06 4.91 20.64
C LYS A 494 16.25 4.51 21.54
N LEU A 495 16.42 5.19 22.67
CA LEU A 495 17.48 4.92 23.65
C LEU A 495 17.05 3.91 24.73
N MET A 496 15.77 3.56 24.81
CA MET A 496 15.27 2.57 25.76
C MET A 496 15.34 1.16 25.18
N SER A 497 15.75 0.19 26.01
CA SER A 497 15.70 -1.23 25.66
C SER A 497 14.24 -1.71 25.58
N TRP A 498 14.00 -2.77 24.81
CA TRP A 498 12.66 -3.35 24.63
C TRP A 498 12.00 -3.77 25.97
N HIS A 499 12.78 -4.07 27.00
CA HIS A 499 12.29 -4.42 28.34
C HIS A 499 11.78 -3.18 29.10
N GLU A 500 12.41 -2.02 28.93
CA GLU A 500 12.04 -0.76 29.62
C GLU A 500 10.79 -0.10 29.01
N LEU A 501 10.47 -0.38 27.74
CA LEU A 501 9.28 0.14 27.07
C LEU A 501 7.98 -0.57 27.51
N HIS A 502 8.08 -1.77 28.10
CA HIS A 502 6.92 -2.63 28.41
C HIS A 502 6.84 -3.06 29.88
N GLU A 503 7.75 -2.60 30.73
CA GLU A 503 7.53 -2.60 32.18
C GLU A 503 6.55 -1.48 32.54
N ILE A 504 5.30 -1.85 32.82
CA ILE A 504 4.40 -0.98 33.58
C ILE A 504 5.02 -0.87 34.98
N PRO A 505 5.41 0.33 35.47
CA PRO A 505 5.80 0.45 36.86
C PRO A 505 4.55 0.23 37.70
N THR A 506 4.53 -0.86 38.47
CA THR A 506 3.66 -0.95 39.66
C THR A 506 4.22 -0.01 40.71
N THR A 507 3.98 1.30 40.55
CA THR A 507 4.14 2.26 41.64
C THR A 507 2.79 2.51 42.25
N SER A 508 2.61 1.98 43.44
CA SER A 508 1.65 2.44 44.43
C SER A 508 1.75 3.96 44.57
N ASP A 509 0.70 4.68 44.21
CA ASP A 509 0.36 5.92 44.89
C ASP A 509 -1.13 6.20 44.81
N GLU A 510 -1.65 6.55 45.98
CA GLU A 510 -3.04 6.89 46.26
C GLU A 510 -3.44 8.22 45.62
N SER A 511 -4.76 8.37 45.50
CA SER A 511 -5.51 9.62 45.28
C SER A 511 -5.54 10.17 43.85
N ILE A 512 -6.63 9.88 43.14
CA ILE A 512 -7.50 10.89 42.50
C ILE A 512 -8.90 10.27 42.38
N SER A 513 -9.82 10.85 43.14
CA SER A 513 -11.25 10.51 43.14
C SER A 513 -11.97 11.13 41.93
N ASN A 514 -12.98 10.40 41.44
CA ASN A 514 -14.20 10.87 40.75
C ASN A 514 -14.05 11.42 39.32
N THR A 515 -14.59 10.69 38.32
CA THR A 515 -15.98 10.85 37.82
C THR A 515 -16.11 10.26 36.41
N ILE A 516 -16.47 8.97 36.26
CA ILE A 516 -17.13 8.47 35.05
C ILE A 516 -18.24 7.51 35.45
N LYS A 517 -19.49 7.88 35.13
CA LYS A 517 -20.71 7.13 35.39
C LYS A 517 -20.73 5.84 34.56
N ARG A 518 -20.84 4.67 35.21
CA ARG A 518 -21.20 3.39 34.57
C ARG A 518 -22.73 3.30 34.38
N PRO A 519 -23.25 2.68 33.31
CA PRO A 519 -24.69 2.43 33.15
C PRO A 519 -25.17 1.34 34.12
N ARG A 520 -26.41 1.48 34.61
CA ARG A 520 -27.13 0.46 35.39
C ARG A 520 -27.49 -0.73 34.49
N LEU A 521 -27.12 -1.94 34.92
CA LEU A 521 -27.73 -3.19 34.48
C LEU A 521 -28.75 -3.61 35.55
N GLU A 522 -29.93 -4.03 35.11
CA GLU A 522 -31.06 -4.46 35.95
C GLU A 522 -30.77 -5.81 36.62
N GLU A 523 -31.11 -5.92 37.91
CA GLU A 523 -31.01 -7.15 38.71
C GLU A 523 -32.30 -7.99 38.58
N SER A 524 -32.17 -9.25 38.16
CA SER A 524 -33.12 -10.30 38.57
C SER A 524 -32.48 -11.69 38.44
N GLY A 525 -32.27 -12.37 39.56
CA GLY A 525 -31.86 -13.77 39.60
C GLY A 525 -31.96 -14.31 41.03
N ASP A 526 -33.11 -14.91 41.36
CA ASP A 526 -33.41 -15.45 42.69
C ASP A 526 -32.77 -16.85 42.87
N TYR A 527 -32.19 -17.13 44.04
CA TYR A 527 -31.49 -18.39 44.34
C TYR A 527 -32.45 -19.58 44.53
N SER A 528 -31.99 -20.81 44.24
CA SER A 528 -32.76 -22.03 44.47
C SER A 528 -33.00 -22.33 45.98
N GLU A 529 -34.14 -22.94 46.32
CA GLU A 529 -34.49 -23.30 47.71
C GLU A 529 -33.48 -24.26 48.37
N VAL A 530 -32.81 -25.10 47.57
CA VAL A 530 -31.75 -26.00 48.08
C VAL A 530 -30.54 -25.20 48.55
N SER A 531 -30.14 -24.17 47.79
CA SER A 531 -29.04 -23.27 48.15
C SER A 531 -29.37 -22.45 49.41
N LYS A 532 -30.61 -21.97 49.53
CA LYS A 532 -31.09 -21.23 50.72
C LYS A 532 -31.13 -22.13 51.96
N SER A 533 -31.51 -23.40 51.82
CA SER A 533 -31.50 -24.37 52.92
C SER A 533 -30.09 -24.74 53.39
N LEU A 534 -29.13 -24.85 52.48
CA LEU A 534 -27.74 -25.19 52.81
C LEU A 534 -27.05 -24.05 53.58
N LEU A 535 -27.27 -22.81 53.14
CA LEU A 535 -26.76 -21.60 53.82
C LEU A 535 -27.29 -21.50 55.26
N ARG A 536 -28.59 -21.74 55.48
CA ARG A 536 -29.17 -21.78 56.83
C ARG A 536 -28.54 -22.86 57.72
N SER A 537 -28.27 -24.04 57.15
CA SER A 537 -27.64 -25.14 57.91
C SER A 537 -26.18 -24.86 58.32
N MET A 538 -25.52 -23.92 57.63
CA MET A 538 -24.15 -23.46 57.93
C MET A 538 -24.11 -22.22 58.82
N GLY A 539 -25.26 -21.77 59.35
CA GLY A 539 -25.35 -20.63 60.28
C GLY A 539 -25.44 -19.25 59.63
N HIS A 540 -25.72 -19.17 58.32
CA HIS A 540 -25.85 -17.89 57.61
C HIS A 540 -27.08 -17.10 58.09
N GLN A 541 -26.88 -15.85 58.49
CA GLN A 541 -27.95 -14.87 58.75
C GLN A 541 -27.98 -13.82 57.62
N GLU A 542 -29.17 -13.42 57.22
CA GLU A 542 -29.36 -12.53 56.06
C GLU A 542 -28.76 -11.14 56.36
N GLY A 543 -27.69 -10.78 55.63
CA GLY A 543 -26.96 -9.51 55.79
C GLY A 543 -25.60 -9.60 56.49
N GLU A 544 -25.20 -10.76 57.02
CA GLU A 544 -23.89 -10.98 57.66
C GLU A 544 -23.06 -12.05 56.95
N GLY A 545 -21.73 -11.89 56.99
CA GLY A 545 -20.80 -12.85 56.40
C GLY A 545 -20.64 -14.13 57.19
N LEU A 546 -20.52 -15.29 56.51
CA LEU A 546 -20.24 -16.57 57.17
C LEU A 546 -18.83 -16.60 57.80
N GLY A 547 -18.77 -16.52 59.13
CA GLY A 547 -17.57 -16.62 59.97
C GLY A 547 -17.89 -16.34 61.45
N PRO A 548 -17.02 -16.70 62.41
CA PRO A 548 -17.30 -16.55 63.85
C PRO A 548 -17.60 -15.12 64.33
N SER A 549 -17.18 -14.11 63.55
CA SER A 549 -17.34 -12.68 63.84
C SER A 549 -18.03 -11.89 62.70
N GLY A 550 -18.70 -12.56 61.76
CA GLY A 550 -19.38 -11.90 60.63
C GLY A 550 -18.48 -11.46 59.48
N GLU A 551 -17.22 -11.90 59.45
CA GLU A 551 -16.15 -11.40 58.57
C GLU A 551 -16.20 -11.92 57.12
N GLY A 552 -17.12 -12.85 56.82
CA GLY A 552 -17.31 -13.40 55.48
C GLY A 552 -17.96 -12.40 54.51
N ARG A 553 -18.09 -12.77 53.24
CA ARG A 553 -18.91 -11.99 52.29
C ARG A 553 -20.39 -12.06 52.70
N SER A 554 -21.03 -10.89 52.80
CA SER A 554 -22.46 -10.74 53.07
C SER A 554 -23.35 -11.04 51.87
N GLU A 555 -22.82 -10.91 50.64
CA GLU A 555 -23.51 -11.25 49.41
C GLU A 555 -23.04 -12.61 48.87
N PRO A 556 -23.95 -13.56 48.61
CA PRO A 556 -23.59 -14.86 48.08
C PRO A 556 -23.03 -14.76 46.65
N VAL A 557 -22.04 -15.60 46.35
CA VAL A 557 -21.45 -15.70 45.00
C VAL A 557 -22.44 -16.40 44.08
N ILE A 558 -22.83 -15.73 42.99
CA ILE A 558 -23.71 -16.28 41.97
C ILE A 558 -23.04 -17.52 41.37
N PRO A 559 -23.64 -18.72 41.40
CA PRO A 559 -23.05 -19.91 40.82
C PRO A 559 -23.11 -19.78 39.29
N GLN A 560 -21.97 -19.66 38.63
CA GLN A 560 -21.87 -20.02 37.22
C GLN A 560 -22.10 -21.53 37.11
N THR A 561 -23.12 -21.95 36.37
CA THR A 561 -23.37 -23.34 36.04
C THR A 561 -22.14 -23.94 35.36
N GLN A 562 -21.41 -24.78 36.09
CA GLN A 562 -20.32 -25.58 35.57
C GLN A 562 -20.90 -26.65 34.64
N GLN A 563 -20.55 -26.58 33.35
CA GLN A 563 -20.45 -27.77 32.53
C GLN A 563 -18.95 -28.10 32.40
N TRP A 564 -18.55 -29.13 33.16
CA TRP A 564 -17.31 -29.90 33.03
C TRP A 564 -15.98 -29.19 33.38
N GLY A 565 -15.59 -29.29 34.66
CA GLY A 565 -14.23 -29.65 35.06
C GLY A 565 -13.04 -28.72 34.75
N MET A 566 -13.22 -27.40 34.60
CA MET A 566 -12.11 -26.44 34.40
C MET A 566 -11.90 -25.51 35.61
N GLY A 567 -10.65 -25.25 35.98
CA GLY A 567 -10.26 -24.48 37.17
C GLY A 567 -10.61 -22.98 37.11
N LEU A 568 -10.71 -22.37 38.30
CA LEU A 568 -11.03 -20.95 38.52
C LEU A 568 -10.05 -20.01 37.78
N GLY A 569 -10.57 -19.13 36.93
CA GLY A 569 -9.83 -18.00 36.32
C GLY A 569 -9.61 -18.05 34.80
N TYR A 570 -10.21 -18.99 34.07
CA TYR A 570 -10.14 -19.03 32.61
C TYR A 570 -11.28 -18.21 31.98
N GLU A 571 -10.98 -17.00 31.49
CA GLU A 571 -11.79 -16.42 30.43
C GLU A 571 -11.46 -17.15 29.13
N GLN A 572 -12.51 -17.58 28.45
CA GLN A 572 -12.46 -18.33 27.21
C GLN A 572 -11.72 -17.49 26.16
N GLY A 573 -10.46 -17.83 25.88
CA GLY A 573 -9.82 -17.52 24.60
C GLY A 573 -10.40 -18.42 23.53
N THR A 574 -11.73 -18.41 23.37
CA THR A 574 -12.39 -19.02 22.24
C THR A 574 -11.96 -18.20 21.03
N ILE A 575 -11.36 -18.85 20.03
CA ILE A 575 -11.65 -18.50 18.64
C ILE A 575 -13.18 -18.36 18.62
N SER A 576 -13.65 -17.13 18.49
CA SER A 576 -15.05 -16.79 18.65
C SER A 576 -15.88 -17.78 17.85
N SER A 577 -16.88 -18.35 18.49
CA SER A 577 -17.95 -19.14 17.88
C SER A 577 -18.81 -18.34 16.88
N GLU A 578 -18.29 -17.23 16.34
CA GLU A 578 -18.89 -16.42 15.29
C GLU A 578 -18.51 -16.92 13.88
N ASP A 579 -17.52 -17.81 13.73
CA ASP A 579 -17.18 -18.44 12.44
C ASP A 579 -18.15 -19.58 12.04
N THR A 580 -19.46 -19.37 12.17
CA THR A 580 -20.48 -20.33 11.69
C THR A 580 -21.22 -19.76 10.48
N GLU A 581 -21.13 -20.47 9.34
CA GLU A 581 -21.93 -20.38 8.09
C GLU A 581 -22.14 -19.02 7.37
N GLU A 582 -22.02 -17.84 8.01
CA GLU A 582 -22.48 -16.57 7.43
C GLU A 582 -21.48 -15.83 6.51
N ASP A 583 -20.21 -16.26 6.37
CA ASP A 583 -19.17 -15.38 5.81
C ASP A 583 -18.41 -15.94 4.58
N ILE A 584 -18.95 -16.96 3.90
CA ILE A 584 -18.38 -17.43 2.62
C ILE A 584 -18.75 -16.46 1.50
N ARG A 585 -17.80 -15.60 1.15
CA ARG A 585 -17.98 -14.65 0.06
C ARG A 585 -17.67 -15.30 -1.28
N TRP A 586 -18.67 -15.32 -2.15
CA TRP A 586 -18.51 -15.74 -3.54
C TRP A 586 -18.28 -14.54 -4.46
N LEU A 587 -17.37 -14.71 -5.42
CA LEU A 587 -17.19 -13.82 -6.55
C LEU A 587 -17.71 -14.51 -7.81
N LYS A 588 -18.72 -13.90 -8.43
CA LYS A 588 -19.35 -14.37 -9.67
C LYS A 588 -18.45 -14.12 -10.87
N MET A 589 -18.64 -14.87 -11.96
CA MET A 589 -17.85 -14.73 -13.18
C MET A 589 -17.74 -13.27 -13.67
N GLY A 590 -16.51 -12.86 -14.00
CA GLY A 590 -16.19 -11.55 -14.54
C GLY A 590 -16.25 -11.44 -16.05
N ASP A 591 -15.87 -10.26 -16.57
CA ASP A 591 -15.77 -10.03 -18.01
C ASP A 591 -14.62 -10.84 -18.63
N SER A 592 -14.96 -11.69 -19.59
CA SER A 592 -14.01 -12.56 -20.29
C SER A 592 -13.24 -11.86 -21.42
N LYS A 593 -13.59 -10.61 -21.77
CA LYS A 593 -12.95 -9.84 -22.86
C LYS A 593 -11.63 -9.17 -22.48
N SER A 594 -11.25 -9.17 -21.21
CA SER A 594 -9.99 -8.56 -20.77
C SER A 594 -8.78 -9.25 -21.41
N GLU A 595 -7.91 -8.46 -22.04
CA GLU A 595 -6.67 -8.96 -22.64
C GLU A 595 -5.61 -9.19 -21.56
N MET A 596 -4.97 -10.37 -21.62
CA MET A 596 -3.82 -10.71 -20.79
C MET A 596 -2.58 -9.97 -21.28
N ARG A 597 -1.74 -9.52 -20.34
CA ARG A 597 -0.44 -8.89 -20.64
C ARG A 597 0.55 -9.29 -19.56
N SER A 598 1.62 -9.96 -19.95
CA SER A 598 2.71 -10.31 -19.06
C SER A 598 3.71 -9.15 -18.91
N LEU A 599 4.25 -9.00 -17.70
CA LEU A 599 5.33 -8.08 -17.40
C LEU A 599 6.33 -8.76 -16.47
N PHE A 600 7.58 -8.85 -16.91
CA PHE A 600 8.69 -9.39 -16.13
C PHE A 600 9.51 -8.25 -15.51
N GLY A 601 10.10 -8.51 -14.36
CA GLY A 601 10.98 -7.57 -13.66
C GLY A 601 11.76 -8.26 -12.56
N ASP A 602 12.34 -7.51 -11.63
CA ASP A 602 13.17 -8.08 -10.57
C ASP A 602 12.33 -8.96 -9.64
N ALA A 603 12.83 -10.16 -9.35
CA ALA A 603 12.16 -11.14 -8.51
C ALA A 603 11.99 -10.58 -7.10
N LEU A 604 10.74 -10.53 -6.65
CA LEU A 604 10.38 -9.97 -5.35
C LEU A 604 11.15 -10.68 -4.22
N HIS A 605 11.90 -9.94 -3.40
CA HIS A 605 12.52 -10.51 -2.21
C HIS A 605 11.48 -10.65 -1.09
N SER A 606 10.78 -9.58 -0.76
CA SER A 606 9.73 -9.52 0.27
C SER A 606 8.64 -8.54 -0.13
N VAL A 607 7.40 -8.80 0.31
CA VAL A 607 6.27 -7.89 0.16
C VAL A 607 6.40 -6.78 1.21
N LEU A 608 6.82 -5.59 0.79
CA LEU A 608 6.86 -4.38 1.63
C LEU A 608 5.58 -3.55 1.51
N ASN A 609 4.87 -3.68 0.38
CA ASN A 609 3.55 -3.11 0.19
C ASN A 609 2.63 -4.06 -0.58
N SER A 610 1.33 -3.86 -0.42
CA SER A 610 0.33 -4.48 -1.30
C SER A 610 -0.87 -3.56 -1.42
N ARG A 611 -1.36 -3.39 -2.65
CA ARG A 611 -2.66 -2.74 -2.89
C ARG A 611 -3.84 -3.69 -2.71
N PHE A 612 -3.61 -4.93 -2.26
CA PHE A 612 -4.66 -5.92 -1.95
C PHE A 612 -4.78 -6.19 -0.44
N CYS A 613 -4.16 -5.35 0.40
CA CYS A 613 -4.22 -5.40 1.86
C CYS A 613 -4.13 -3.96 2.40
N TYR A 614 -4.77 -3.65 3.52
CA TYR A 614 -4.64 -2.34 4.15
C TYR A 614 -3.25 -2.18 4.76
N CYS A 615 -2.71 -0.96 4.64
CA CYS A 615 -1.38 -0.60 5.12
C CYS A 615 -1.18 -0.98 6.59
N ASP A 616 -2.15 -0.63 7.46
CA ASP A 616 -2.06 -0.87 8.90
C ASP A 616 -1.95 -2.37 9.21
N THR A 617 -2.75 -3.21 8.53
CA THR A 617 -2.72 -4.67 8.73
C THR A 617 -1.41 -5.28 8.24
N LEU A 618 -0.87 -4.82 7.11
CA LEU A 618 0.42 -5.26 6.61
C LEU A 618 1.59 -4.86 7.54
N GLN A 619 1.54 -3.64 8.08
CA GLN A 619 2.52 -3.14 9.04
C GLN A 619 2.47 -3.94 10.35
N GLU A 620 1.30 -4.11 10.95
CA GLU A 620 1.12 -4.91 12.17
C GLU A 620 1.60 -6.37 11.98
N MET A 621 1.30 -6.98 10.83
CA MET A 621 1.80 -8.31 10.48
C MET A 621 3.33 -8.36 10.38
N THR A 622 3.95 -7.33 9.82
CA THR A 622 5.42 -7.24 9.68
C THR A 622 6.09 -7.05 11.04
N GLU A 623 5.51 -6.20 11.89
CA GLU A 623 5.98 -5.96 13.26
C GLU A 623 5.84 -7.23 14.12
N ALA A 624 4.70 -7.92 14.04
CA ALA A 624 4.48 -9.19 14.75
C ALA A 624 5.47 -10.27 14.31
N ARG A 625 5.70 -10.43 13.00
CA ARG A 625 6.71 -11.37 12.47
C ARG A 625 8.12 -11.05 12.96
N SER A 626 8.46 -9.76 13.04
CA SER A 626 9.78 -9.30 13.50
C SER A 626 9.97 -9.45 15.01
N SER A 627 8.89 -9.29 15.77
CA SER A 627 8.89 -9.32 17.24
C SER A 627 8.81 -10.74 17.80
N ALA A 628 8.28 -11.70 17.03
CA ALA A 628 8.12 -13.10 17.40
C ALA A 628 9.41 -13.92 17.46
N LYS A 629 10.31 -13.50 18.36
CA LYS A 629 11.58 -14.18 18.69
C LYS A 629 11.37 -15.63 19.12
N VAL A 630 10.26 -15.97 19.78
CA VAL A 630 9.92 -17.36 20.11
C VAL A 630 9.76 -18.22 18.86
N LEU A 631 9.07 -17.73 17.83
CA LEU A 631 8.88 -18.46 16.58
C LEU A 631 10.18 -18.54 15.76
N LEU A 632 11.11 -17.61 15.97
CA LEU A 632 12.39 -17.56 15.26
C LEU A 632 13.49 -18.43 15.87
N PHE A 633 13.44 -18.73 17.18
CA PHE A 633 14.56 -19.34 17.92
C PHE A 633 14.22 -20.59 18.75
N THR A 634 12.96 -21.02 18.84
CA THR A 634 12.57 -22.20 19.64
C THR A 634 12.33 -23.45 18.78
N ASN A 635 12.56 -24.63 19.36
CA ASN A 635 12.18 -25.90 18.74
C ASN A 635 10.65 -25.94 18.54
N ARG A 636 10.21 -26.44 17.38
CA ARG A 636 8.79 -26.48 16.98
C ARG A 636 7.92 -27.29 17.95
N GLU A 637 8.46 -28.35 18.54
CA GLU A 637 7.72 -29.27 19.42
C GLU A 637 7.15 -28.63 20.70
N PRO A 638 7.95 -27.92 21.54
CA PRO A 638 7.41 -27.19 22.69
C PRO A 638 6.27 -26.24 22.36
N MET A 639 6.35 -25.55 21.22
CA MET A 639 5.29 -24.67 20.74
C MET A 639 4.04 -25.47 20.40
N ILE A 640 4.16 -26.54 19.59
CA ILE A 640 3.04 -27.41 19.22
C ILE A 640 2.34 -27.95 20.47
N HIS A 641 3.12 -28.48 21.43
CA HIS A 641 2.58 -29.01 22.68
C HIS A 641 1.75 -28.00 23.45
N ARG A 642 2.18 -26.73 23.54
CA ARG A 642 1.46 -25.66 24.25
C ARG A 642 0.21 -25.19 23.50
N CYS A 643 0.26 -25.20 22.18
CA CYS A 643 -0.81 -24.65 21.34
C CYS A 643 -1.88 -25.68 20.97
N ALA A 644 -1.64 -26.97 21.18
CA ALA A 644 -2.53 -28.06 20.77
C ALA A 644 -3.93 -28.04 21.38
N ARG A 645 -4.13 -27.41 22.55
CA ARG A 645 -5.47 -27.27 23.12
C ARG A 645 -6.32 -26.21 22.40
N ASP A 646 -5.68 -25.17 21.90
CA ASP A 646 -6.38 -24.01 21.33
C ASP A 646 -6.46 -24.10 19.79
N TYR A 647 -5.60 -24.90 19.17
CA TYR A 647 -5.56 -25.08 17.71
C TYR A 647 -5.66 -26.57 17.33
N PRO A 648 -6.78 -26.99 16.70
CA PRO A 648 -7.01 -28.38 16.30
C PRO A 648 -5.88 -28.97 15.42
N PHE A 649 -5.31 -28.17 14.52
CA PHE A 649 -4.17 -28.58 13.68
C PHE A 649 -3.03 -29.18 14.50
N TYR A 650 -2.63 -28.53 15.60
CA TYR A 650 -1.57 -29.02 16.48
C TYR A 650 -2.02 -30.22 17.34
N ALA A 651 -3.30 -30.30 17.71
CA ALA A 651 -3.85 -31.46 18.40
C ALA A 651 -3.72 -32.75 17.56
N PHE A 652 -4.11 -32.69 16.28
CA PHE A 652 -3.98 -33.81 15.36
C PHE A 652 -2.53 -34.21 15.13
N HIS A 653 -1.61 -33.24 15.08
CA HIS A 653 -0.19 -33.50 14.95
C HIS A 653 0.36 -34.33 16.13
N LEU A 654 -0.08 -34.05 17.36
CA LEU A 654 0.38 -34.77 18.55
C LEU A 654 -0.26 -36.13 18.72
N LEU A 655 -1.55 -36.27 18.39
CA LEU A 655 -2.29 -37.52 18.64
C LEU A 655 -2.00 -38.62 17.62
N SER A 656 -1.58 -38.27 16.39
CA SER A 656 -1.29 -39.20 15.30
C SER A 656 -2.25 -40.42 15.26
N PRO A 657 -3.58 -40.21 15.11
CA PRO A 657 -4.54 -41.27 15.32
C PRO A 657 -4.33 -42.42 14.33
N PRO A 658 -4.16 -43.67 14.78
CA PRO A 658 -4.00 -44.81 13.89
C PRO A 658 -5.24 -44.94 12.99
N HIS A 659 -5.02 -45.07 11.67
CA HIS A 659 -6.06 -45.22 10.64
C HIS A 659 -6.93 -43.99 10.32
N SER A 660 -6.46 -42.76 10.61
CA SER A 660 -7.17 -41.52 10.26
C SER A 660 -6.77 -40.92 8.90
N ILE A 661 -7.73 -40.28 8.23
CA ILE A 661 -7.49 -39.41 7.07
C ILE A 661 -6.49 -38.30 7.51
N PRO A 662 -5.43 -38.01 6.73
CA PRO A 662 -4.47 -36.96 7.06
C PRO A 662 -5.11 -35.59 7.23
N VAL A 663 -4.45 -34.68 7.94
CA VAL A 663 -4.99 -33.34 8.24
C VAL A 663 -5.38 -32.58 6.97
N GLU A 664 -4.68 -32.78 5.86
CA GLU A 664 -5.01 -32.25 4.55
C GLU A 664 -6.38 -32.74 4.05
N GLY A 665 -6.65 -34.04 4.18
CA GLY A 665 -7.95 -34.62 3.85
C GLY A 665 -9.07 -34.17 4.79
N LEU A 666 -8.77 -34.01 6.08
CA LEU A 666 -9.74 -33.45 7.04
C LEU A 666 -10.08 -31.99 6.70
N ALA A 667 -9.09 -31.19 6.30
CA ALA A 667 -9.29 -29.82 5.83
C ALA A 667 -10.18 -29.77 4.59
N LEU A 668 -10.00 -30.70 3.65
CA LEU A 668 -10.91 -30.86 2.51
C LEU A 668 -12.33 -31.27 2.92
N GLY A 669 -12.47 -32.10 3.96
CA GLY A 669 -13.77 -32.46 4.51
C GLY A 669 -14.51 -31.30 5.18
N GLU A 670 -13.79 -30.41 5.83
CA GLU A 670 -14.35 -29.15 6.34
C GLU A 670 -14.80 -28.24 5.18
N ILE A 671 -13.99 -28.12 4.12
CA ILE A 671 -14.36 -27.38 2.90
C ILE A 671 -15.61 -28.00 2.25
N ASP A 672 -15.69 -29.33 2.17
CA ASP A 672 -16.86 -30.02 1.64
C ASP A 672 -18.10 -29.78 2.50
N THR A 673 -17.96 -29.79 3.82
CA THR A 673 -19.09 -29.47 4.71
C THR A 673 -19.58 -28.04 4.47
N LEU A 674 -18.67 -27.08 4.37
CA LEU A 674 -18.97 -25.66 4.17
C LEU A 674 -19.60 -25.36 2.79
N LEU A 675 -19.11 -26.02 1.74
CA LEU A 675 -19.50 -25.71 0.35
C LEU A 675 -20.48 -26.73 -0.24
N ASN A 676 -20.65 -27.87 0.43
CA ASN A 676 -21.44 -29.04 0.05
C ASN A 676 -21.19 -29.40 -1.42
N PHE A 677 -19.93 -29.60 -1.81
CA PHE A 677 -19.56 -29.76 -3.22
C PHE A 677 -19.64 -31.23 -3.65
N SER A 678 -19.27 -32.18 -2.78
CA SER A 678 -19.31 -33.61 -3.06
C SER A 678 -20.73 -34.09 -3.37
N SER A 679 -21.72 -33.62 -2.59
CA SER A 679 -23.14 -33.93 -2.83
C SER A 679 -23.65 -33.36 -4.14
N LYS A 680 -23.23 -32.15 -4.52
CA LYS A 680 -23.62 -31.51 -5.78
C LYS A 680 -23.04 -32.23 -7.00
N ILE A 681 -21.77 -32.64 -6.91
CA ILE A 681 -21.11 -33.46 -7.93
C ILE A 681 -21.86 -34.79 -8.04
N SER A 682 -22.09 -35.47 -6.91
CA SER A 682 -22.79 -36.75 -6.85
C SER A 682 -24.20 -36.68 -7.44
N GLN A 683 -24.97 -35.62 -7.15
CA GLN A 683 -26.34 -35.47 -7.66
C GLN A 683 -26.37 -35.32 -9.19
N SER A 684 -25.47 -34.51 -9.75
CA SER A 684 -25.35 -34.37 -11.21
C SER A 684 -24.98 -35.69 -11.91
N VAL A 685 -24.20 -36.52 -11.22
CA VAL A 685 -23.71 -37.81 -11.72
C VAL A 685 -24.74 -38.93 -11.55
N ILE A 686 -25.52 -38.93 -10.46
CA ILE A 686 -26.66 -39.84 -10.27
C ILE A 686 -27.73 -39.59 -11.33
N GLU A 687 -27.97 -38.34 -11.69
CA GLU A 687 -28.88 -37.95 -12.77
C GLU A 687 -28.37 -38.41 -14.16
N SER A 688 -27.05 -38.39 -14.40
CA SER A 688 -26.43 -38.84 -15.66
C SER A 688 -26.07 -40.33 -15.73
N LYS A 689 -26.10 -41.06 -14.60
CA LYS A 689 -25.59 -42.44 -14.42
C LYS A 689 -24.10 -42.61 -14.73
N GLU A 690 -23.30 -41.57 -14.59
CA GLU A 690 -21.86 -41.62 -14.83
C GLU A 690 -21.07 -41.96 -13.54
N VAL A 691 -19.76 -42.12 -13.65
CA VAL A 691 -18.83 -42.24 -12.50
C VAL A 691 -18.18 -40.88 -12.28
N VAL A 692 -18.02 -40.46 -11.02
CA VAL A 692 -17.27 -39.23 -10.69
C VAL A 692 -15.78 -39.48 -10.94
N HIS A 693 -15.16 -38.67 -11.79
CA HIS A 693 -13.72 -38.71 -12.03
C HIS A 693 -13.04 -37.52 -11.38
N PHE A 694 -11.93 -37.75 -10.67
CA PHE A 694 -11.13 -36.65 -10.12
C PHE A 694 -9.64 -36.81 -10.41
N LEU A 695 -8.92 -35.69 -10.45
CA LEU A 695 -7.48 -35.63 -10.60
C LEU A 695 -6.88 -34.90 -9.40
N ASP A 696 -5.90 -35.52 -8.76
CA ASP A 696 -5.18 -34.98 -7.61
C ASP A 696 -3.74 -34.67 -7.98
N LEU A 697 -3.41 -33.37 -7.97
CA LEU A 697 -2.10 -32.82 -8.33
C LEU A 697 -1.18 -32.61 -7.12
N SER A 698 -1.57 -33.06 -5.92
CA SER A 698 -0.84 -32.75 -4.68
C SER A 698 0.45 -33.54 -4.52
N HIS A 699 0.34 -34.84 -4.28
CA HIS A 699 1.34 -35.90 -4.46
C HIS A 699 0.67 -37.24 -4.11
N ASP A 700 0.96 -38.32 -4.82
CA ASP A 700 0.45 -39.65 -4.47
C ASP A 700 1.44 -40.41 -3.55
N PRO A 701 1.01 -41.01 -2.41
CA PRO A 701 -0.35 -40.98 -1.83
C PRO A 701 -0.67 -39.64 -1.14
N SER A 702 -1.93 -39.21 -1.20
CA SER A 702 -2.40 -37.93 -0.67
C SER A 702 -3.61 -38.07 0.27
N GLY A 703 -3.65 -37.23 1.31
CA GLY A 703 -4.81 -37.15 2.21
C GLY A 703 -6.08 -36.61 1.54
N PHE A 704 -5.96 -35.80 0.48
CA PHE A 704 -7.10 -35.32 -0.28
C PHE A 704 -7.80 -36.47 -1.03
N SER A 705 -7.00 -37.33 -1.65
CA SER A 705 -7.46 -38.55 -2.31
C SER A 705 -8.12 -39.51 -1.32
N ASP A 706 -7.52 -39.71 -0.14
CA ASP A 706 -8.10 -40.54 0.92
C ASP A 706 -9.50 -40.05 1.33
N TYR A 707 -9.67 -38.74 1.52
CA TYR A 707 -10.97 -38.14 1.84
C TYR A 707 -12.00 -38.33 0.72
N LEU A 708 -11.62 -38.03 -0.53
CA LEU A 708 -12.54 -38.14 -1.67
C LEU A 708 -13.01 -39.58 -1.90
N CYS A 709 -12.10 -40.55 -1.85
CA CYS A 709 -12.47 -41.96 -1.99
C CYS A 709 -13.35 -42.44 -0.83
N TRP A 710 -13.12 -41.94 0.39
CA TRP A 710 -13.97 -42.22 1.53
C TRP A 710 -15.39 -41.61 1.37
N LYS A 711 -15.47 -40.35 0.96
CA LYS A 711 -16.73 -39.62 0.80
C LYS A 711 -17.53 -40.07 -0.43
N LEU A 712 -16.82 -40.46 -1.50
CA LEU A 712 -17.36 -40.87 -2.79
C LEU A 712 -16.82 -42.27 -3.17
N PRO A 713 -17.35 -43.36 -2.58
CA PRO A 713 -16.81 -44.71 -2.78
C PRO A 713 -16.86 -45.24 -4.22
N SER A 714 -17.64 -44.60 -5.09
CA SER A 714 -17.76 -44.94 -6.51
C SER A 714 -16.91 -44.06 -7.42
N ALA A 715 -16.18 -43.09 -6.88
CA ALA A 715 -15.35 -42.19 -7.68
C ALA A 715 -14.08 -42.89 -8.18
N GLN A 716 -13.62 -42.49 -9.36
CA GLN A 716 -12.35 -42.91 -9.94
C GLN A 716 -11.35 -41.74 -9.87
N GLY A 717 -10.30 -41.93 -9.08
CA GLY A 717 -9.25 -40.93 -8.90
C GLY A 717 -8.02 -41.20 -9.77
N TYR A 718 -7.38 -40.13 -10.22
CA TYR A 718 -6.05 -40.15 -10.82
C TYR A 718 -5.10 -39.28 -9.99
N GLY A 719 -3.94 -39.80 -9.62
CA GLY A 719 -2.90 -39.09 -8.85
C GLY A 719 -1.59 -38.95 -9.63
N ILE A 720 -0.74 -38.03 -9.22
CA ILE A 720 0.63 -37.86 -9.77
C ILE A 720 1.68 -37.92 -8.65
N ARG A 721 2.87 -38.43 -8.99
CA ARG A 721 4.04 -38.38 -8.10
C ARG A 721 4.90 -37.20 -8.48
N ARG A 722 5.20 -36.32 -7.51
CA ARG A 722 5.98 -35.10 -7.74
C ARG A 722 7.44 -35.30 -7.30
N THR A 723 8.39 -35.00 -8.19
CA THR A 723 9.83 -35.18 -7.94
C THR A 723 10.31 -34.38 -6.72
N GLU A 724 9.80 -33.18 -6.53
CA GLU A 724 10.10 -32.29 -5.42
C GLU A 724 9.52 -32.75 -4.07
N MET A 725 8.60 -33.73 -4.06
CA MET A 725 7.98 -34.30 -2.86
C MET A 725 8.50 -35.70 -2.50
N SER A 726 9.46 -36.24 -3.26
CA SER A 726 9.98 -37.61 -3.13
C SER A 726 10.54 -37.97 -1.75
N GLY A 727 11.03 -36.99 -0.99
CA GLY A 727 11.59 -37.19 0.36
C GLY A 727 10.57 -37.26 1.49
N ALA A 728 9.30 -36.93 1.25
CA ALA A 728 8.23 -36.86 2.26
C ALA A 728 7.41 -38.17 2.38
N VAL A 729 7.75 -39.20 1.59
CA VAL A 729 7.01 -40.46 1.56
C VAL A 729 7.28 -41.26 2.84
N SER A 730 6.32 -41.24 3.77
CA SER A 730 6.25 -42.22 4.85
C SER A 730 6.12 -43.62 4.25
N SER A 731 7.22 -44.38 4.26
CA SER A 731 7.25 -45.78 3.87
C SER A 731 6.35 -46.59 4.81
N GLY A 732 5.15 -46.96 4.34
CA GLY A 732 4.30 -47.90 5.07
C GLY A 732 2.78 -47.69 5.02
N ARG A 733 2.25 -46.73 4.25
CA ARG A 733 0.79 -46.66 4.07
C ARG A 733 0.32 -47.62 3.00
N ASP A 734 -0.29 -48.71 3.43
CA ASP A 734 -1.05 -49.63 2.59
C ASP A 734 -2.45 -49.03 2.41
N THR A 735 -2.60 -48.06 1.51
CA THR A 735 -3.91 -47.50 1.18
C THR A 735 -4.64 -48.50 0.30
N THR A 736 -5.66 -49.14 0.87
CA THR A 736 -6.57 -49.99 0.11
C THR A 736 -7.30 -49.16 -0.96
N ARG A 737 -6.74 -49.19 -2.17
CA ARG A 737 -7.37 -49.12 -3.50
C ARG A 737 -8.44 -48.04 -3.74
N THR A 738 -8.12 -47.04 -4.58
CA THR A 738 -9.05 -46.49 -5.62
C THR A 738 -8.43 -45.42 -6.53
N VAL A 739 -7.28 -44.84 -6.19
CA VAL A 739 -6.60 -43.85 -7.06
C VAL A 739 -5.56 -44.53 -7.94
N SER A 740 -5.67 -44.33 -9.25
CA SER A 740 -4.68 -44.80 -10.23
C SER A 740 -3.63 -43.72 -10.45
N LEU A 741 -2.38 -44.10 -10.70
CA LEU A 741 -1.40 -43.12 -11.15
C LEU A 741 -1.72 -42.68 -12.57
N LEU A 742 -1.77 -41.37 -12.81
CA LEU A 742 -1.86 -40.81 -14.16
C LEU A 742 -0.58 -41.12 -14.95
N LEU A 743 0.57 -41.06 -14.28
CA LEU A 743 1.89 -41.36 -14.82
C LEU A 743 2.67 -42.23 -13.83
N GLU A 744 3.33 -43.29 -14.34
CA GLU A 744 4.10 -44.21 -13.50
C GLU A 744 5.37 -43.54 -12.93
N GLN A 745 5.98 -42.66 -13.72
CA GLN A 745 7.20 -41.94 -13.35
C GLN A 745 6.87 -40.66 -12.57
N PRO A 746 7.72 -40.27 -11.60
CA PRO A 746 7.62 -38.95 -10.98
C PRO A 746 7.77 -37.83 -12.01
N VAL A 747 7.01 -36.76 -11.83
CA VAL A 747 6.99 -35.56 -12.69
C VAL A 747 7.40 -34.31 -11.91
N ASP A 748 8.06 -33.37 -12.59
CA ASP A 748 8.24 -32.00 -12.14
C ASP A 748 7.22 -31.11 -12.87
N LEU A 749 6.27 -30.57 -12.11
CA LEU A 749 5.20 -29.74 -12.69
C LEU A 749 5.69 -28.44 -13.34
N LEU A 750 6.94 -28.05 -13.12
CA LEU A 750 7.53 -26.86 -13.72
C LEU A 750 8.18 -27.13 -15.08
N LEU A 751 8.43 -28.41 -15.43
CA LEU A 751 9.02 -28.80 -16.71
C LEU A 751 7.94 -28.91 -17.80
N ASP A 752 8.17 -28.26 -18.93
CA ASP A 752 7.21 -28.24 -20.04
C ASP A 752 7.03 -29.65 -20.66
N GLU A 753 8.07 -30.49 -20.67
CA GLU A 753 8.02 -31.88 -21.18
C GLU A 753 7.06 -32.76 -20.34
N ASP A 754 7.15 -32.67 -19.02
CA ASP A 754 6.27 -33.41 -18.11
C ASP A 754 4.83 -32.93 -18.20
N LEU A 755 4.63 -31.61 -18.36
CA LEU A 755 3.32 -31.02 -18.60
C LEU A 755 2.67 -31.54 -19.90
N GLU A 756 3.44 -31.63 -21.00
CA GLU A 756 2.95 -32.20 -22.26
C GLU A 756 2.51 -33.66 -22.11
N GLN A 757 3.25 -34.45 -21.31
CA GLN A 757 2.89 -35.83 -21.02
C GLN A 757 1.59 -35.91 -20.20
N ILE A 758 1.44 -35.07 -19.17
CA ILE A 758 0.21 -34.98 -18.37
C ILE A 758 -0.99 -34.63 -19.25
N TYR A 759 -0.85 -33.68 -20.17
CA TYR A 759 -1.95 -33.29 -21.07
C TYR A 759 -2.37 -34.44 -21.98
N LYS A 760 -1.38 -35.18 -22.52
CA LYS A 760 -1.64 -36.32 -23.39
C LYS A 760 -2.42 -37.41 -22.65
N GLU A 761 -2.01 -37.74 -21.43
CA GLU A 761 -2.73 -38.74 -20.63
C GLU A 761 -4.12 -38.24 -20.20
N CYS A 762 -4.24 -36.98 -19.73
CA CYS A 762 -5.53 -36.37 -19.40
C CYS A 762 -6.53 -36.38 -20.58
N LEU A 763 -6.05 -36.21 -21.82
CA LEU A 763 -6.87 -36.27 -23.02
C LEU A 763 -7.24 -37.70 -23.43
N SER A 764 -6.43 -38.68 -23.03
CA SER A 764 -6.69 -40.10 -23.28
C SER A 764 -7.71 -40.68 -22.30
N HIS A 765 -7.75 -40.13 -21.09
CA HIS A 765 -8.80 -40.36 -20.11
C HIS A 765 -10.01 -39.43 -20.38
N SER A 766 -11.22 -39.85 -20.00
CA SER A 766 -12.39 -38.96 -20.05
C SER A 766 -12.13 -37.70 -19.20
N GLN A 767 -12.67 -36.54 -19.62
CA GLN A 767 -12.58 -35.31 -18.83
C GLN A 767 -13.07 -35.53 -17.39
N VAL A 768 -12.41 -34.89 -16.41
CA VAL A 768 -12.68 -35.08 -14.98
C VAL A 768 -13.69 -34.06 -14.45
N ASP A 769 -14.39 -34.43 -13.37
CA ASP A 769 -15.34 -33.60 -12.65
C ASP A 769 -14.67 -32.61 -11.70
N LEU A 770 -13.56 -33.06 -11.09
CA LEU A 770 -12.88 -32.37 -10.00
C LEU A 770 -11.37 -32.44 -10.20
N VAL A 771 -10.70 -31.30 -10.04
CA VAL A 771 -9.24 -31.22 -9.94
C VAL A 771 -8.88 -30.64 -8.58
N ILE A 772 -8.01 -31.34 -7.85
CA ILE A 772 -7.41 -30.85 -6.62
C ILE A 772 -5.97 -30.44 -6.89
N GLY A 773 -5.66 -29.19 -6.59
CA GLY A 773 -4.35 -28.61 -6.65
C GLY A 773 -3.75 -28.36 -5.27
N ASP A 774 -2.44 -28.47 -5.18
CA ASP A 774 -1.67 -28.15 -3.99
C ASP A 774 -0.36 -27.44 -4.34
N CYS A 775 -0.28 -26.15 -4.03
CA CYS A 775 0.91 -25.34 -4.28
C CYS A 775 1.94 -25.43 -3.14
N ALA A 776 1.79 -26.36 -2.20
CA ALA A 776 2.81 -26.57 -1.18
C ALA A 776 4.16 -26.93 -1.79
N CYS A 777 5.21 -26.33 -1.22
CA CYS A 777 6.61 -26.56 -1.54
C CYS A 777 7.33 -26.84 -0.22
N GLU A 778 8.13 -27.91 -0.16
CA GLU A 778 8.89 -28.41 1.02
C GLU A 778 8.30 -28.04 2.40
N PRO A 779 7.53 -28.94 3.04
CA PRO A 779 7.13 -28.76 4.43
C PRO A 779 8.38 -28.85 5.33
N GLY A 780 8.59 -27.89 6.26
CA GLY A 780 9.45 -28.22 7.40
C GLY A 780 10.15 -27.13 8.20
N SER A 781 10.18 -25.85 7.78
CA SER A 781 10.81 -24.83 8.63
C SER A 781 9.85 -23.71 9.00
N LEU A 782 9.64 -23.54 10.31
CA LEU A 782 8.94 -22.40 10.90
C LEU A 782 9.45 -21.05 10.35
N MET A 783 10.73 -21.01 9.93
CA MET A 783 11.34 -19.85 9.26
C MET A 783 10.72 -19.50 7.91
N VAL A 784 10.21 -20.48 7.14
CA VAL A 784 9.57 -20.21 5.84
C VAL A 784 8.26 -19.45 6.04
N TYR A 785 7.46 -19.85 7.04
CA TYR A 785 6.21 -19.18 7.39
C TYR A 785 6.42 -17.74 7.88
N LEU A 786 7.44 -17.52 8.69
CA LEU A 786 7.75 -16.21 9.26
C LEU A 786 8.35 -15.24 8.25
N ARG A 787 9.12 -15.74 7.28
CA ARG A 787 9.71 -14.90 6.24
C ARG A 787 8.72 -14.50 5.13
N GLY A 788 7.55 -15.13 5.05
CA GLY A 788 6.47 -14.73 4.13
C GLY A 788 6.80 -14.92 2.64
N HIS A 789 7.66 -15.90 2.31
CA HIS A 789 8.03 -16.19 0.91
C HIS A 789 7.14 -17.24 0.24
N GLU A 790 6.12 -17.76 0.94
CA GLU A 790 5.23 -18.84 0.46
C GLU A 790 4.57 -18.45 -0.88
N GLU A 791 3.97 -17.26 -0.95
CA GLU A 791 3.31 -16.76 -2.17
C GLU A 791 4.24 -16.78 -3.38
N LYS A 792 5.47 -16.29 -3.23
CA LYS A 792 6.46 -16.25 -4.31
C LYS A 792 6.79 -17.66 -4.82
N ARG A 793 7.03 -18.60 -3.89
CA ARG A 793 7.42 -19.98 -4.24
C ARG A 793 6.28 -20.75 -4.90
N ALA A 794 5.06 -20.54 -4.41
CA ALA A 794 3.86 -21.20 -4.88
C ALA A 794 3.36 -20.68 -6.24
N ARG A 795 3.75 -19.47 -6.67
CA ARG A 795 3.14 -18.79 -7.83
C ARG A 795 3.21 -19.59 -9.13
N GLN A 796 4.37 -20.15 -9.46
CA GLN A 796 4.52 -20.91 -10.71
C GLN A 796 3.78 -22.24 -10.63
N TYR A 797 3.85 -22.94 -9.48
CA TYR A 797 3.03 -24.13 -9.23
C TYR A 797 1.53 -23.85 -9.37
N PHE A 798 1.07 -22.68 -8.89
CA PHE A 798 -0.32 -22.28 -9.06
C PHE A 798 -0.68 -22.08 -10.53
N LEU A 799 0.17 -21.42 -11.31
CA LEU A 799 -0.02 -21.27 -12.76
C LEU A 799 -0.13 -22.62 -13.46
N VAL A 800 0.82 -23.54 -13.26
CA VAL A 800 0.84 -24.83 -13.98
C VAL A 800 -0.34 -25.72 -13.58
N GLN A 801 -0.76 -25.68 -12.31
CA GLN A 801 -1.93 -26.42 -11.86
C GLN A 801 -3.23 -25.82 -12.40
N ILE A 802 -3.33 -24.50 -12.59
CA ILE A 802 -4.42 -23.89 -13.35
C ILE A 802 -4.43 -24.41 -14.79
N ILE A 803 -3.28 -24.46 -15.46
CA ILE A 803 -3.19 -24.95 -16.85
C ILE A 803 -3.66 -26.41 -16.94
N ILE A 804 -3.20 -27.28 -16.04
CA ILE A 804 -3.64 -28.69 -16.00
C ILE A 804 -5.15 -28.77 -15.73
N ALA A 805 -5.66 -28.01 -14.75
CA ALA A 805 -7.08 -28.01 -14.43
C ALA A 805 -7.95 -27.63 -15.64
N LEU A 806 -7.55 -26.63 -16.42
CA LEU A 806 -8.28 -26.19 -17.62
C LEU A 806 -8.21 -27.19 -18.78
N HIS A 807 -7.18 -28.05 -18.85
CA HIS A 807 -7.10 -29.12 -19.84
C HIS A 807 -7.97 -30.30 -19.47
N CYS A 808 -7.97 -30.70 -18.19
CA CYS A 808 -8.57 -31.96 -17.77
C CYS A 808 -10.04 -31.82 -17.35
N LEU A 809 -10.48 -30.64 -16.86
CA LEU A 809 -11.85 -30.44 -16.37
C LEU A 809 -12.89 -30.42 -17.49
N LYS A 810 -14.03 -31.07 -17.22
CA LYS A 810 -15.24 -30.95 -18.04
C LYS A 810 -15.95 -29.60 -17.81
N LYS A 811 -16.81 -29.22 -18.75
CA LYS A 811 -17.71 -28.06 -18.56
C LYS A 811 -18.57 -28.28 -17.31
N GLY A 812 -18.61 -27.27 -16.44
CA GLY A 812 -19.28 -27.35 -15.14
C GLY A 812 -18.43 -27.93 -14.01
N GLY A 813 -17.21 -28.41 -14.30
CA GLY A 813 -16.30 -29.01 -13.33
C GLY A 813 -15.83 -28.05 -12.24
N VAL A 814 -15.20 -28.62 -11.21
CA VAL A 814 -14.74 -27.92 -10.00
C VAL A 814 -13.21 -27.98 -9.90
N PHE A 815 -12.59 -26.86 -9.57
CA PHE A 815 -11.16 -26.79 -9.24
C PHE A 815 -11.00 -26.31 -7.80
N ILE A 816 -10.28 -27.06 -6.98
CA ILE A 816 -9.95 -26.68 -5.59
C ILE A 816 -8.44 -26.64 -5.50
N CYS A 817 -7.86 -25.52 -5.07
CA CYS A 817 -6.41 -25.39 -4.99
C CYS A 817 -5.99 -24.81 -3.65
N ARG A 818 -5.08 -25.49 -2.94
CA ARG A 818 -4.36 -24.87 -1.83
C ARG A 818 -3.40 -23.82 -2.39
N ILE A 819 -3.55 -22.58 -1.91
CA ILE A 819 -2.73 -21.41 -2.24
C ILE A 819 -2.32 -20.68 -0.94
N TYR A 820 -1.57 -19.60 -1.07
CA TYR A 820 -1.05 -18.82 0.07
C TYR A 820 -1.57 -17.38 0.04
N ASP A 821 -0.83 -16.45 0.65
CA ASP A 821 -1.08 -15.02 0.55
C ASP A 821 -1.31 -14.56 -0.91
N ILE A 822 -2.20 -13.58 -1.10
CA ILE A 822 -2.55 -12.98 -2.40
C ILE A 822 -2.16 -11.49 -2.34
N MET A 823 -0.90 -11.22 -1.99
CA MET A 823 -0.42 -9.86 -1.79
C MET A 823 0.16 -9.27 -3.07
N THR A 824 0.60 -10.11 -4.00
CA THR A 824 1.17 -9.68 -5.28
C THR A 824 0.15 -9.63 -6.40
N ARG A 825 0.28 -8.64 -7.27
CA ARG A 825 -0.56 -8.46 -8.46
C ARG A 825 -0.42 -9.61 -9.47
N ALA A 826 0.70 -10.33 -9.45
CA ALA A 826 0.88 -11.55 -10.25
C ALA A 826 -0.08 -12.66 -9.79
N THR A 827 -0.13 -12.95 -8.48
CA THR A 827 -1.06 -13.94 -7.90
C THR A 827 -2.51 -13.49 -8.04
N ALA A 828 -2.81 -12.21 -7.78
CA ALA A 828 -4.14 -11.65 -8.02
C ALA A 828 -4.54 -11.76 -9.50
N GLY A 829 -3.61 -11.62 -10.45
CA GLY A 829 -3.83 -11.83 -11.87
C GLY A 829 -4.24 -13.26 -12.23
N LEU A 830 -3.65 -14.28 -11.58
CA LEU A 830 -4.07 -15.69 -11.74
C LEU A 830 -5.48 -15.92 -11.22
N ILE A 831 -5.84 -15.32 -10.08
CA ILE A 831 -7.21 -15.44 -9.53
C ILE A 831 -8.20 -14.67 -10.41
N TYR A 832 -7.80 -13.51 -10.96
CA TYR A 832 -8.62 -12.77 -11.92
C TYR A 832 -8.89 -13.62 -13.18
N PHE A 833 -7.88 -14.34 -13.68
CA PHE A 833 -8.06 -15.29 -14.78
C PHE A 833 -9.16 -16.31 -14.46
N LEU A 834 -9.06 -16.99 -13.31
CA LEU A 834 -10.02 -18.01 -12.88
C LEU A 834 -11.44 -17.44 -12.73
N HIS A 835 -11.55 -16.23 -12.19
CA HIS A 835 -12.79 -15.47 -12.13
C HIS A 835 -13.42 -15.19 -13.52
N THR A 836 -12.65 -15.21 -14.62
CA THR A 836 -13.22 -15.05 -15.98
C THR A 836 -13.65 -16.35 -16.66
N VAL A 837 -13.31 -17.52 -16.10
CA VAL A 837 -13.57 -18.83 -16.71
C VAL A 837 -14.38 -19.78 -15.83
N PHE A 838 -14.53 -19.50 -14.53
CA PHE A 838 -15.42 -20.22 -13.63
C PHE A 838 -16.67 -19.40 -13.30
N SER A 839 -17.80 -20.06 -13.06
CA SER A 839 -19.06 -19.37 -12.73
C SER A 839 -18.97 -18.61 -11.41
N ASP A 840 -18.27 -19.21 -10.45
CA ASP A 840 -18.12 -18.69 -9.10
C ASP A 840 -16.77 -19.10 -8.52
N ILE A 841 -16.14 -18.20 -7.77
CA ILE A 841 -14.96 -18.51 -6.96
C ILE A 841 -15.14 -18.04 -5.52
N CYS A 842 -14.56 -18.74 -4.55
CA CYS A 842 -14.46 -18.27 -3.16
C CYS A 842 -13.11 -18.68 -2.54
N ILE A 843 -12.70 -17.97 -1.49
CA ILE A 843 -11.49 -18.27 -0.73
C ILE A 843 -11.89 -18.69 0.68
N VAL A 844 -11.39 -19.85 1.13
CA VAL A 844 -11.71 -20.43 2.43
C VAL A 844 -10.40 -20.84 3.13
N LYS A 845 -10.29 -20.58 4.43
CA LYS A 845 -9.24 -21.17 5.27
C LYS A 845 -9.93 -22.08 6.31
N PRO A 846 -9.84 -23.41 6.20
CA PRO A 846 -10.45 -24.32 7.17
C PRO A 846 -9.79 -24.16 8.55
N ALA A 847 -10.51 -24.45 9.63
CA ALA A 847 -10.00 -24.40 11.00
C ALA A 847 -8.85 -25.41 11.24
N LEU A 848 -8.83 -26.47 10.44
CA LEU A 848 -7.78 -27.48 10.42
C LEU A 848 -6.53 -27.08 9.64
N SER A 849 -6.46 -25.86 9.10
CA SER A 849 -5.21 -25.33 8.54
C SER A 849 -4.23 -24.87 9.62
N GLU A 850 -2.93 -24.87 9.32
CA GLU A 850 -1.91 -24.38 10.25
C GLU A 850 -2.16 -22.89 10.56
N PRO A 851 -2.32 -22.50 11.84
CA PRO A 851 -2.76 -21.15 12.21
C PRO A 851 -1.71 -20.07 11.87
N LEU A 852 -0.43 -20.45 11.91
CA LEU A 852 0.69 -19.55 11.58
C LEU A 852 0.96 -19.43 10.08
N SER A 853 0.43 -20.35 9.26
CA SER A 853 0.65 -20.35 7.82
C SER A 853 -0.32 -19.40 7.11
N SER A 854 0.14 -18.82 5.99
CA SER A 854 -0.72 -18.10 5.06
C SER A 854 -1.59 -19.00 4.19
N GLU A 855 -1.56 -20.33 4.37
CA GLU A 855 -2.34 -21.25 3.54
C GLU A 855 -3.85 -20.96 3.60
N ARG A 856 -4.48 -21.12 2.44
CA ARG A 856 -5.92 -21.00 2.19
C ARG A 856 -6.27 -21.78 0.92
N TYR A 857 -7.55 -22.01 0.69
CA TYR A 857 -8.04 -22.78 -0.44
C TYR A 857 -8.87 -21.88 -1.34
N LEU A 858 -8.50 -21.84 -2.62
CA LEU A 858 -9.32 -21.27 -3.67
C LEU A 858 -10.25 -22.36 -4.21
N PHE A 859 -11.54 -22.11 -4.12
CA PHE A 859 -12.57 -22.99 -4.66
C PHE A 859 -13.18 -22.33 -5.90
N CYS A 860 -13.07 -22.99 -7.05
CA CYS A 860 -13.58 -22.53 -8.33
C CYS A 860 -14.65 -23.50 -8.83
N LYS A 861 -15.87 -22.99 -8.99
CA LYS A 861 -17.05 -23.77 -9.37
C LYS A 861 -17.45 -23.49 -10.81
N GLY A 862 -17.82 -24.54 -11.53
CA GLY A 862 -18.57 -24.40 -12.77
C GLY A 862 -17.71 -23.86 -13.90
N LEU A 863 -16.71 -24.63 -14.33
CA LEU A 863 -15.89 -24.28 -15.49
C LEU A 863 -16.76 -23.97 -16.71
N GLN A 864 -16.58 -22.79 -17.29
CA GLN A 864 -17.23 -22.38 -18.53
C GLN A 864 -16.41 -22.83 -19.74
N ASP A 865 -16.93 -22.59 -20.95
CA ASP A 865 -16.19 -22.93 -22.17
C ASP A 865 -14.88 -22.15 -22.22
N VAL A 866 -13.76 -22.84 -21.97
CA VAL A 866 -12.44 -22.22 -21.96
C VAL A 866 -12.07 -21.88 -23.39
N ASN A 867 -11.86 -20.60 -23.65
CA ASN A 867 -11.28 -20.16 -24.90
C ASN A 867 -9.88 -20.78 -25.04
N ARG A 868 -9.67 -21.66 -26.03
CA ARG A 868 -8.37 -22.31 -26.29
C ARG A 868 -7.22 -21.31 -26.42
N CYS A 869 -7.48 -20.10 -26.92
CA CYS A 869 -6.47 -19.04 -26.97
C CYS A 869 -6.02 -18.60 -25.57
N LYS A 870 -6.93 -18.51 -24.58
CA LYS A 870 -6.57 -18.16 -23.19
C LYS A 870 -5.71 -19.23 -22.53
N LEU A 871 -6.04 -20.49 -22.78
CA LEU A 871 -5.24 -21.62 -22.28
C LEU A 871 -3.85 -21.62 -22.91
N PHE A 872 -3.77 -21.41 -24.22
CA PHE A 872 -2.50 -21.25 -24.93
C PHE A 872 -1.66 -20.09 -24.38
N LEU A 873 -2.27 -18.95 -24.07
CA LEU A 873 -1.56 -17.81 -23.46
C LEU A 873 -0.95 -18.15 -22.08
N LEU A 874 -1.61 -18.97 -21.26
CA LEU A 874 -1.05 -19.42 -19.99
C LEU A 874 0.11 -20.40 -20.18
N GLN A 875 0.02 -21.28 -21.18
CA GLN A 875 1.12 -22.20 -21.54
C GLN A 875 2.35 -21.43 -22.01
N GLU A 876 2.16 -20.46 -22.91
CA GLU A 876 3.26 -19.60 -23.36
C GLU A 876 3.82 -18.76 -22.20
N LEU A 877 2.97 -18.29 -21.27
CA LEU A 877 3.43 -17.63 -20.05
C LEU A 877 4.34 -18.53 -19.20
N ASN A 878 4.01 -19.82 -19.02
CA ASN A 878 4.88 -20.74 -18.27
C ASN A 878 6.25 -20.90 -18.95
N LYS A 879 6.25 -21.09 -20.28
CA LYS A 879 7.48 -21.18 -21.08
C LYS A 879 8.32 -19.91 -20.95
N ASP A 880 7.69 -18.75 -20.99
CA ASP A 880 8.37 -17.47 -20.84
C ASP A 880 8.95 -17.29 -19.42
N ILE A 881 8.26 -17.77 -18.39
CA ILE A 881 8.79 -17.80 -17.01
C ILE A 881 10.02 -18.69 -16.94
N ASN A 882 9.96 -19.91 -17.50
CA ASN A 882 11.09 -20.84 -17.52
C ASN A 882 12.31 -20.23 -18.24
N LYS A 883 12.12 -19.77 -19.48
CA LYS A 883 13.17 -19.10 -20.27
C LYS A 883 13.76 -17.89 -19.54
N THR A 884 12.90 -17.09 -18.89
CA THR A 884 13.36 -15.91 -18.15
C THR A 884 14.23 -16.32 -16.97
N LYS A 885 13.80 -17.29 -16.17
CA LYS A 885 14.57 -17.79 -15.02
C LYS A 885 15.87 -18.48 -15.42
N GLU A 886 15.90 -19.17 -16.56
CA GLU A 886 17.12 -19.74 -17.15
C GLU A 886 18.11 -18.64 -17.56
N SER A 887 17.61 -17.56 -18.19
CA SER A 887 18.44 -16.46 -18.66
C SER A 887 18.93 -15.54 -17.53
N ASP A 888 18.07 -15.26 -16.56
CA ASP A 888 18.33 -14.38 -15.42
C ASP A 888 17.47 -14.82 -14.21
N PRO A 889 18.03 -15.61 -13.28
CA PRO A 889 17.32 -16.06 -12.07
C PRO A 889 16.86 -14.93 -11.14
N SER A 890 17.37 -13.70 -11.35
CA SER A 890 16.93 -12.52 -10.61
C SER A 890 15.65 -11.91 -11.16
N LYS A 891 15.09 -12.45 -12.26
CA LYS A 891 13.85 -11.99 -12.89
C LYS A 891 12.69 -12.94 -12.61
N ASP A 892 11.50 -12.38 -12.52
CA ASP A 892 10.26 -13.12 -12.29
C ASP A 892 9.07 -12.39 -12.93
N ILE A 893 7.96 -13.10 -13.08
CA ILE A 893 6.70 -12.52 -13.53
C ILE A 893 6.13 -11.60 -12.45
N LEU A 894 5.91 -10.34 -12.80
CA LEU A 894 5.34 -9.34 -11.90
C LEU A 894 3.86 -9.09 -12.15
N GLU A 895 3.37 -9.27 -13.37
CA GLU A 895 1.99 -8.96 -13.75
C GLU A 895 1.54 -9.86 -14.91
N ILE A 896 0.27 -10.30 -14.89
CA ILE A 896 -0.34 -11.16 -15.92
C ILE A 896 -1.55 -10.46 -16.58
N TYR A 897 -2.14 -9.49 -15.88
CA TYR A 897 -3.18 -8.62 -16.38
C TYR A 897 -2.80 -7.18 -16.09
N PRO A 898 -3.06 -6.23 -17.02
CA PRO A 898 -2.88 -4.81 -16.79
C PRO A 898 -3.45 -4.41 -15.43
N VAL A 899 -2.62 -3.79 -14.58
CA VAL A 899 -2.95 -3.54 -13.16
C VAL A 899 -4.33 -2.92 -12.95
N HIS A 900 -4.75 -1.96 -13.78
CA HIS A 900 -6.06 -1.31 -13.71
C HIS A 900 -7.26 -2.28 -13.82
N ARG A 901 -7.08 -3.47 -14.42
CA ARG A 901 -8.11 -4.51 -14.48
C ARG A 901 -8.34 -5.19 -13.14
N LEU A 902 -7.29 -5.29 -12.32
CA LEU A 902 -7.36 -5.88 -10.98
C LEU A 902 -8.07 -4.96 -9.97
N PHE A 903 -8.25 -3.68 -10.30
CA PHE A 903 -8.98 -2.70 -9.50
C PHE A 903 -10.46 -2.57 -9.88
N GLN A 904 -11.00 -3.50 -10.69
CA GLN A 904 -12.45 -3.62 -10.86
C GLN A 904 -13.10 -3.90 -9.51
N LYS A 905 -14.09 -3.08 -9.15
CA LYS A 905 -14.63 -2.95 -7.79
C LYS A 905 -14.96 -4.31 -7.14
N GLU A 906 -15.69 -5.18 -7.81
CA GLU A 906 -16.15 -6.46 -7.27
C GLU A 906 -14.97 -7.40 -6.97
N PHE A 907 -14.07 -7.58 -7.94
CA PHE A 907 -12.87 -8.40 -7.79
C PHE A 907 -11.92 -7.83 -6.75
N PHE A 908 -11.64 -6.53 -6.82
CA PHE A 908 -10.76 -5.84 -5.90
C PHE A 908 -11.23 -5.95 -4.45
N GLN A 909 -12.53 -5.70 -4.21
CA GLN A 909 -13.12 -5.86 -2.89
C GLN A 909 -13.09 -7.29 -2.40
N PHE A 910 -13.24 -8.27 -3.29
CA PHE A 910 -13.20 -9.68 -2.94
C PHE A 910 -11.81 -10.07 -2.41
N ILE A 911 -10.74 -9.75 -3.16
CA ILE A 911 -9.36 -10.04 -2.74
C ILE A 911 -9.00 -9.27 -1.48
N THR A 912 -9.22 -7.95 -1.46
CA THR A 912 -8.82 -7.10 -0.33
C THR A 912 -9.50 -7.52 0.97
N LEU A 913 -10.82 -7.75 0.95
CA LEU A 913 -11.52 -8.15 2.17
C LEU A 913 -11.15 -9.58 2.62
N SER A 914 -10.86 -10.48 1.68
CA SER A 914 -10.36 -11.83 2.00
C SER A 914 -8.97 -11.77 2.67
N ASN A 915 -8.05 -11.00 2.09
CA ASN A 915 -6.71 -10.81 2.67
C ASN A 915 -6.80 -10.18 4.06
N GLU A 916 -7.59 -9.11 4.20
CA GLU A 916 -7.79 -8.42 5.47
C GLU A 916 -8.27 -9.32 6.60
N ARG A 917 -9.31 -10.11 6.34
CA ARG A 917 -9.86 -11.05 7.32
C ARG A 917 -8.82 -12.09 7.71
N LEU A 918 -8.22 -12.76 6.72
CA LEU A 918 -7.28 -13.85 6.98
C LEU A 918 -5.98 -13.36 7.63
N SER A 919 -5.49 -12.18 7.27
CA SER A 919 -4.31 -11.57 7.89
C SER A 919 -4.57 -11.18 9.35
N LYS A 920 -5.75 -10.67 9.69
CA LYS A 920 -6.12 -10.37 11.09
C LYS A 920 -6.22 -11.62 11.95
N ASN A 921 -6.89 -12.66 11.45
CA ASN A 921 -6.99 -13.94 12.16
C ASN A 921 -5.59 -14.53 12.40
N ARG A 922 -4.70 -14.43 11.41
CA ARG A 922 -3.29 -14.86 11.55
C ARG A 922 -2.52 -14.02 12.56
N LEU A 923 -2.70 -12.69 12.55
CA LEU A 923 -2.06 -11.78 13.51
C LEU A 923 -2.47 -12.11 14.95
N GLU A 924 -3.77 -12.36 15.16
CA GLU A 924 -4.30 -12.77 16.46
C GLU A 924 -3.73 -14.12 16.89
N ALA A 925 -3.61 -15.08 15.97
CA ALA A 925 -2.97 -16.36 16.25
C ALA A 925 -1.51 -16.21 16.66
N ILE A 926 -0.73 -15.35 15.98
CA ILE A 926 0.66 -15.06 16.36
C ILE A 926 0.73 -14.50 17.79
N LYS A 927 -0.07 -13.46 18.09
CA LYS A 927 -0.12 -12.83 19.42
C LYS A 927 -0.52 -13.82 20.51
N GLN A 928 -1.50 -14.69 20.24
CA GLN A 928 -1.95 -15.71 21.17
C GLN A 928 -0.87 -16.77 21.42
N ILE A 929 -0.20 -17.24 20.37
CA ILE A 929 0.88 -18.23 20.50
C ILE A 929 2.06 -17.66 21.28
N GLU A 930 2.45 -16.40 21.05
CA GLU A 930 3.47 -15.72 21.86
C GLU A 930 3.07 -15.63 23.33
N ARG A 931 1.81 -15.25 23.60
CA ARG A 931 1.27 -15.16 24.96
C ARG A 931 1.35 -16.49 25.70
N LEU A 932 0.88 -17.58 25.08
CA LEU A 932 0.94 -18.93 25.63
C LEU A 932 2.37 -19.40 25.88
N PHE A 933 3.32 -18.96 25.05
CA PHE A 933 4.70 -19.35 25.21
C PHE A 933 5.41 -18.60 26.36
N TYR A 934 5.20 -17.29 26.47
CA TYR A 934 5.92 -16.44 27.45
C TYR A 934 5.25 -16.36 28.83
N LEU A 935 3.92 -16.30 28.91
CA LEU A 935 3.20 -16.11 30.18
C LEU A 935 2.91 -17.42 30.91
N GLU A 936 2.73 -18.54 30.20
CA GLU A 936 2.50 -19.84 30.81
C GLU A 936 3.84 -20.57 31.10
N GLY A 937 4.69 -19.91 31.89
CA GLY A 937 5.87 -20.54 32.48
C GLY A 937 5.47 -21.70 33.39
N GLY A 938 5.51 -22.94 32.87
CA GLY A 938 5.55 -24.15 33.70
C GLY A 938 4.32 -25.07 33.77
N ARG A 939 3.34 -25.00 32.84
CA ARG A 939 2.31 -26.06 32.75
C ARG A 939 2.69 -27.09 31.68
N GLU A 940 3.30 -28.18 32.13
CA GLU A 940 3.70 -29.33 31.33
C GLU A 940 2.49 -30.26 31.05
N THR A 941 2.36 -30.68 29.80
CA THR A 941 1.57 -31.82 29.30
C THR A 941 0.05 -31.78 29.52
N PHE A 942 -0.69 -31.50 28.45
CA PHE A 942 -2.14 -31.72 28.39
C PHE A 942 -2.47 -33.21 28.51
N ARG A 943 -3.62 -33.54 29.13
CA ARG A 943 -4.09 -34.92 29.14
C ARG A 943 -4.51 -35.30 27.72
N PRO A 944 -4.24 -36.54 27.25
CA PRO A 944 -4.74 -37.01 25.96
C PRO A 944 -6.26 -36.87 25.77
N SER A 945 -7.03 -36.88 26.87
CA SER A 945 -8.48 -36.63 26.86
C SER A 945 -8.85 -35.23 26.35
N ASP A 946 -8.05 -34.22 26.67
CA ASP A 946 -8.33 -32.82 26.33
C ASP A 946 -8.09 -32.58 24.85
N LEU A 947 -7.00 -33.15 24.32
CA LEU A 947 -6.68 -33.12 22.89
C LEU A 947 -7.69 -33.92 22.06
N THR A 948 -8.16 -35.06 22.58
CA THR A 948 -9.20 -35.87 21.95
C THR A 948 -10.51 -35.08 21.80
N ALA A 949 -10.88 -34.27 22.79
CA ALA A 949 -12.07 -33.43 22.71
C ALA A 949 -11.97 -32.37 21.61
N VAL A 950 -10.81 -31.71 21.50
CA VAL A 950 -10.53 -30.74 20.42
C VAL A 950 -10.62 -31.41 19.04
N CYS A 951 -10.02 -32.59 18.88
CA CYS A 951 -10.07 -33.35 17.63
C CYS A 951 -11.48 -33.80 17.29
N LYS A 952 -12.26 -34.22 18.29
CA LYS A 952 -13.66 -34.63 18.10
C LYS A 952 -14.53 -33.48 17.57
N ILE A 953 -14.39 -32.28 18.14
CA ILE A 953 -15.10 -31.08 17.68
C ILE A 953 -14.74 -30.77 16.22
N ALA A 954 -13.46 -30.87 15.86
CA ALA A 954 -13.03 -30.63 14.49
C ALA A 954 -13.55 -31.69 13.49
N LEU A 955 -13.61 -32.96 13.89
CA LEU A 955 -14.18 -34.04 13.07
C LEU A 955 -15.70 -33.87 12.89
N GLU A 956 -16.42 -33.46 13.95
CA GLU A 956 -17.84 -33.13 13.87
C GLU A 956 -18.09 -31.98 12.88
N ARG A 957 -17.24 -30.94 12.90
CA ARG A 957 -17.29 -29.84 11.92
C ARG A 957 -17.03 -30.28 10.49
N ALA A 958 -16.13 -31.25 10.28
CA ALA A 958 -15.85 -31.82 8.97
C ALA A 958 -16.87 -32.89 8.54
N GLN A 959 -17.87 -33.20 9.39
CA GLN A 959 -18.80 -34.32 9.22
C GLN A 959 -18.08 -35.67 8.96
N ILE A 960 -16.91 -35.84 9.58
CA ILE A 960 -16.14 -37.07 9.52
C ILE A 960 -16.41 -37.85 10.81
N PRO A 961 -16.93 -39.09 10.75
CA PRO A 961 -17.20 -39.87 11.94
C PRO A 961 -15.89 -40.16 12.69
N LEU A 962 -15.94 -40.07 14.02
CA LEU A 962 -14.84 -40.44 14.88
C LEU A 962 -14.62 -41.96 14.81
N ILE A 963 -13.68 -42.39 13.97
CA ILE A 963 -13.20 -43.79 13.94
C ILE A 963 -11.96 -43.81 14.85
N LEU A 964 -12.18 -44.10 16.13
CA LEU A 964 -11.11 -44.31 17.12
C LEU A 964 -10.66 -45.76 17.15
#